data_AF-S7TKC9-F1
#
_entry.id   AF-S7TKC9-F1
#
_cell.length_a   1.000
_cell.length_b   1.000
_cell.length_c   1.000
_cell.angle_alpha   90.00
_cell.angle_beta   90.00
_cell.angle_gamma   90.00
#
_symmetry.space_group_name_H-M   'P 1'
#
loop_
_entity.id
_entity.type
_entity.pdbx_description
1 polymer ?
#
loop_
_entity_poly.entity_id
_entity_poly.type
_entity_poly.pdbx_seq_one_letter_code
_entity_poly.pdbx_strand_id
1 'polypeptide(L)'
;MDVKNYYFILELSIDPPENDPKVIEDAIQKKQALWSRLRNHPTKGTQAQHYMGLIPEIRKIMMDDALRKKEAEAAKDLLIEHEKKSNIKIDRHIALLLSKGHITNDEISKLACLNGVSRECIQERLAQKQHLFLINYVIEELIRTGKTDPKYHKRLIKEFALTPEKASEWIQKKEDEKRRKIDTYLKRCNRRGYIARQEITALSRLYLISEDNIVRRIRCVIKKNASPLRDRPEPLEKSTEKLIEDNLKLVGKSSLYDFLDVLPSADLSILQERAHDKEIEIRKIGQKDARTTAGGTLAGHCIFIFKSEENRSAYDRSLTLSRLKELEADMDITGISKKIHAEYFSILMKNALKLGMDIDEARLHIEGYLRKRNRKIEKPKPFIAKRRPVFLRPIPIIAAMVLVSASVFFFITAKKKLLAQEFRNVIARSEQLRKPEQKETIFRAFLEKYPKSDFTPEVESMLLSVQKIIEDRDYHQVLTESETLIQSGQLPMAKSLFRRYLEKYPGGHHQEAAKTRLLEITNTLEERNYKILQEKLTDCEAQETWRDCIILCSHFIERYPQAERTENVAMLKTKYEKILQSQSELVSMKQDAEKKGLDFEGARQIYLSYLELNPELPLVIKKTIVDEIRRYDRQIETFKQAERNWKRLSADIPNDRSNLTKRIQDIRSFISKYPQDWFGEEARYLLIQMEKLENLKNRQHETEREIHDWKAVTTYVQDRRTSLSNRIARVETFIRNHPQGSYTPKAKIILAALVKHKQIEERQRRRDMSNAVLKSEEKHRISQWLRSAGISFIDNKNGTATDRRTGLTWCLFDTTDTGNQCITHREALQYVKNLNAGGYNDWRIPSVEELQIILQAQTPFPVNRTHFFWTSELFWHGWNKMAYVFTPDSTLKWKKESKKIENCGSVLAVR
;
A
#
# COMPACT_ATOMS: atom_id res chain seq x y z
N MET A 1 37.83 8.84 7.23
CA MET A 1 39.23 8.43 7.12
C MET A 1 39.25 6.99 6.62
N ASP A 2 38.85 6.78 5.38
CA ASP A 2 38.80 5.44 4.77
C ASP A 2 39.24 5.55 3.33
N VAL A 3 40.56 5.60 3.11
CA VAL A 3 41.18 4.94 1.96
C VAL A 3 42.60 4.55 2.39
N LYS A 4 42.87 3.25 2.48
CA LYS A 4 44.21 2.70 2.77
C LYS A 4 45.13 2.65 1.55
N ASN A 5 44.59 2.96 0.38
CA ASN A 5 45.28 2.76 -0.88
C ASN A 5 46.29 3.88 -1.18
N TYR A 6 47.47 3.49 -1.65
CA TYR A 6 48.61 4.39 -1.73
C TYR A 6 48.54 5.41 -2.87
N TYR A 7 47.80 5.15 -3.95
CA TYR A 7 47.58 6.15 -5.00
C TYR A 7 46.84 7.38 -4.46
N PHE A 8 45.85 7.18 -3.58
CA PHE A 8 45.13 8.27 -2.94
C PHE A 8 45.96 9.01 -1.89
N ILE A 9 46.77 8.27 -1.11
CA ILE A 9 47.64 8.85 -0.08
C ILE A 9 48.73 9.73 -0.71
N LEU A 10 49.27 9.29 -1.85
CA LEU A 10 50.31 9.99 -2.60
C LEU A 10 49.77 11.03 -3.59
N GLU A 11 48.45 11.08 -3.81
CA GLU A 11 47.79 11.95 -4.80
C GLU A 11 48.30 11.73 -6.24
N LEU A 12 48.47 10.46 -6.62
CA LEU A 12 48.91 10.06 -7.96
C LEU A 12 47.72 9.89 -8.92
N SER A 13 47.97 9.98 -10.24
CA SER A 13 46.96 9.68 -11.26
C SER A 13 46.52 8.21 -11.21
N ILE A 14 45.21 7.97 -11.29
CA ILE A 14 44.60 6.63 -11.25
C ILE A 14 44.08 6.22 -12.64
N ASP A 15 43.68 7.18 -13.48
CA ASP A 15 43.16 6.92 -14.83
C ASP A 15 43.72 7.92 -15.86
N PRO A 16 44.78 7.56 -16.62
CA PRO A 16 45.55 6.32 -16.51
C PRO A 16 46.39 6.27 -15.21
N PRO A 17 46.71 5.06 -14.69
CA PRO A 17 47.48 4.92 -13.46
C PRO A 17 48.94 5.35 -13.68
N GLU A 18 49.49 6.13 -12.74
CA GLU A 18 50.89 6.56 -12.77
C GLU A 18 51.82 5.35 -12.58
N ASN A 19 52.72 5.14 -13.54
CA ASN A 19 53.64 4.00 -13.56
C ASN A 19 55.11 4.41 -13.53
N ASP A 20 55.43 5.71 -13.61
CA ASP A 20 56.82 6.17 -13.55
C ASP A 20 57.35 6.09 -12.10
N PRO A 21 58.35 5.23 -11.80
CA PRO A 21 58.91 5.13 -10.46
C PRO A 21 59.51 6.45 -9.94
N LYS A 22 60.02 7.32 -10.83
CA LYS A 22 60.59 8.62 -10.41
C LYS A 22 59.51 9.56 -9.90
N VAL A 23 58.39 9.67 -10.62
CA VAL A 23 57.24 10.50 -10.22
C VAL A 23 56.66 10.02 -8.89
N ILE A 24 56.59 8.71 -8.69
CA ILE A 24 56.10 8.09 -7.45
C ILE A 24 57.03 8.39 -6.27
N GLU A 25 58.34 8.24 -6.46
CA GLU A 25 59.34 8.53 -5.41
C GLU A 25 59.32 10.02 -5.02
N ASP A 26 59.22 10.92 -5.99
CA ASP A 26 59.07 12.37 -5.74
C ASP A 26 57.79 12.68 -4.95
N ALA A 27 56.68 12.01 -5.28
CA ALA A 27 55.42 12.14 -4.53
C ALA A 27 55.56 11.65 -3.09
N ILE A 28 56.24 10.52 -2.86
CA ILE A 28 56.54 9.98 -1.52
C ILE A 28 57.35 10.99 -0.72
N GLN A 29 58.42 11.55 -1.28
CA GLN A 29 59.26 12.53 -0.59
C GLN A 29 58.50 13.82 -0.25
N LYS A 30 57.67 14.32 -1.18
CA LYS A 30 56.82 15.50 -0.96
C LYS A 30 55.82 15.27 0.18
N LYS A 31 55.17 14.10 0.22
CA LYS A 31 54.23 13.74 1.30
C LYS A 31 54.93 13.50 2.63
N GLN A 32 56.10 12.86 2.62
CA GLN A 32 56.93 12.66 3.81
C GLN A 32 57.30 13.99 4.48
N ALA A 33 57.73 14.98 3.68
CA ALA A 33 58.03 16.32 4.19
C ALA A 33 56.79 17.03 4.76
N LEU A 34 55.63 16.89 4.09
CA LEU A 34 54.37 17.46 4.55
C LEU A 34 53.90 16.84 5.87
N TRP A 35 53.95 15.52 6.01
CA TRP A 35 53.55 14.85 7.25
C TRP A 35 54.53 15.11 8.39
N SER A 36 55.83 15.24 8.12
CA SER A 36 56.81 15.64 9.13
C SER A 36 56.51 17.02 9.72
N ARG A 37 56.03 17.97 8.91
CA ARG A 37 55.59 19.30 9.38
C ARG A 37 54.29 19.23 10.19
N LEU A 38 53.36 18.36 9.78
CA LEU A 38 52.07 18.18 10.46
C LEU A 38 52.13 17.28 11.68
N ARG A 39 53.29 16.69 12.01
CA ARG A 39 53.48 15.69 13.07
C ARG A 39 52.93 16.12 14.43
N ASN A 40 53.03 17.41 14.77
CA ASN A 40 52.57 17.99 16.03
C ASN A 40 51.32 18.87 15.86
N HIS A 41 50.63 18.79 14.71
CA HIS A 41 49.44 19.62 14.44
C HIS A 41 48.25 19.17 15.32
N PRO A 42 47.52 20.09 15.98
CA PRO A 42 46.49 19.75 16.98
C PRO A 42 45.41 18.77 16.49
N THR A 43 45.03 18.86 15.22
CA THR A 43 43.99 18.02 14.61
C THR A 43 44.50 17.01 13.59
N LYS A 44 45.75 17.13 13.12
CA LYS A 44 46.30 16.34 12.01
C LYS A 44 47.54 15.51 12.39
N GLY A 45 48.07 15.71 13.60
CA GLY A 45 49.30 15.08 14.09
C GLY A 45 49.24 13.56 14.12
N THR A 46 48.18 12.99 14.70
CA THR A 46 48.02 11.53 14.82
C THR A 46 47.98 10.85 13.44
N GLN A 47 47.28 11.46 12.48
CA GLN A 47 47.18 10.93 11.13
C GLN A 47 48.51 11.05 10.37
N ALA A 48 49.21 12.18 10.53
CA ALA A 48 50.53 12.38 9.93
C ALA A 48 51.57 11.39 10.47
N GLN A 49 51.57 11.13 11.78
CA GLN A 49 52.43 10.12 12.41
C GLN A 49 52.16 8.71 11.87
N HIS A 50 50.87 8.36 11.69
CA HIS A 50 50.48 7.09 11.10
C HIS A 50 51.00 6.92 9.66
N TYR A 51 50.79 7.91 8.79
CA TYR A 51 51.27 7.84 7.41
C TYR A 51 52.79 7.83 7.29
N MET A 52 53.50 8.54 8.17
CA MET A 52 54.97 8.47 8.24
C MET A 52 55.47 7.05 8.57
N GLY A 53 54.78 6.34 9.47
CA GLY A 53 55.09 4.95 9.79
C GLY A 53 54.88 3.99 8.62
N LEU A 54 54.00 4.33 7.68
CA LEU A 54 53.71 3.52 6.48
C LEU A 54 54.67 3.77 5.32
N ILE A 55 55.51 4.80 5.34
CA ILE A 55 56.42 5.14 4.23
C ILE A 55 57.29 3.96 3.75
N PRO A 56 57.91 3.16 4.64
CA PRO A 56 58.71 2.01 4.19
C PRO A 56 57.87 0.98 3.42
N GLU A 57 56.64 0.75 3.87
CA GLU A 57 55.69 -0.16 3.22
C GLU A 57 55.19 0.40 1.88
N ILE A 58 54.89 1.71 1.84
CA ILE A 58 54.51 2.44 0.62
C ILE A 58 55.61 2.31 -0.45
N ARG A 59 56.87 2.58 -0.09
CA ARG A 59 58.00 2.40 -1.03
C ARG A 59 58.09 0.97 -1.53
N LYS A 60 57.98 -0.01 -0.63
CA LYS A 60 58.07 -1.43 -0.99
C LYS A 60 57.01 -1.82 -2.01
N ILE A 61 55.78 -1.36 -1.85
CA ILE A 61 54.65 -1.74 -2.71
C ILE A 61 54.63 -0.92 -4.01
N MET A 62 54.92 0.38 -3.94
CA MET A 62 54.81 1.28 -5.09
C MET A 62 56.05 1.27 -6.02
N MET A 63 57.20 0.77 -5.56
CA MET A 63 58.39 0.59 -6.39
C MET A 63 58.45 -0.78 -7.10
N ASP A 64 57.63 -1.74 -6.69
CA ASP A 64 57.49 -3.06 -7.32
C ASP A 64 56.38 -3.01 -8.38
N ASP A 65 56.69 -3.39 -9.63
CA ASP A 65 55.74 -3.26 -10.75
C ASP A 65 54.47 -4.12 -10.58
N ALA A 66 54.60 -5.34 -10.05
CA ALA A 66 53.49 -6.27 -9.90
C ALA A 66 52.57 -5.85 -8.74
N LEU A 67 53.16 -5.46 -7.60
CA LEU A 67 52.41 -4.98 -6.45
C LEU A 67 51.75 -3.62 -6.73
N ARG A 68 52.45 -2.72 -7.43
CA ARG A 68 51.92 -1.41 -7.83
C ARG A 68 50.73 -1.55 -8.78
N LYS A 69 50.76 -2.47 -9.74
CA LYS A 69 49.62 -2.73 -10.64
C LYS A 69 48.40 -3.22 -9.86
N LYS A 70 48.60 -4.14 -8.92
CA LYS A 70 47.52 -4.63 -8.04
C LYS A 70 46.95 -3.51 -7.16
N GLU A 71 47.82 -2.63 -6.65
CA GLU A 71 47.41 -1.45 -5.88
C GLU A 71 46.66 -0.42 -6.76
N ALA A 72 47.06 -0.26 -8.02
CA ALA A 72 46.38 0.61 -8.99
C ALA A 72 44.98 0.09 -9.35
N GLU A 73 44.84 -1.22 -9.56
CA GLU A 73 43.54 -1.88 -9.77
C GLU A 73 42.62 -1.68 -8.55
N ALA A 74 43.13 -1.90 -7.34
CA ALA A 74 42.38 -1.62 -6.12
C ALA A 74 42.00 -0.13 -5.98
N ALA A 75 42.88 0.78 -6.42
CA ALA A 75 42.59 2.22 -6.44
C ALA A 75 41.46 2.57 -7.40
N LYS A 76 41.47 1.94 -8.59
CA LYS A 76 40.44 2.10 -9.61
C LYS A 76 39.08 1.57 -9.13
N ASP A 77 39.05 0.41 -8.49
CA ASP A 77 37.83 -0.15 -7.91
C ASP A 77 37.26 0.76 -6.82
N LEU A 78 38.11 1.32 -5.96
CA LEU A 78 37.72 2.29 -4.93
C LEU A 78 37.20 3.60 -5.54
N LEU A 79 37.79 4.07 -6.64
CA LEU A 79 37.34 5.26 -7.38
C LEU A 79 35.95 5.01 -7.98
N ILE A 80 35.74 3.85 -8.62
CA ILE A 80 34.44 3.42 -9.14
C ILE A 80 33.40 3.33 -7.99
N GLU A 81 33.77 2.81 -6.82
CA GLU A 81 32.87 2.78 -5.66
C GLU A 81 32.53 4.18 -5.13
N HIS A 82 33.52 5.06 -5.04
CA HIS A 82 33.33 6.45 -4.60
C HIS A 82 32.43 7.21 -5.58
N GLU A 83 32.70 7.07 -6.88
CA GLU A 83 31.84 7.59 -7.93
C GLU A 83 30.44 7.02 -7.80
N LYS A 84 30.25 5.70 -7.68
CA LYS A 84 28.92 5.08 -7.44
C LYS A 84 28.20 5.69 -6.24
N LYS A 85 28.88 5.93 -5.11
CA LYS A 85 28.29 6.57 -3.93
C LYS A 85 27.88 8.03 -4.20
N SER A 86 28.75 8.81 -4.84
CA SER A 86 28.46 10.19 -5.25
C SER A 86 27.27 10.24 -6.22
N ASN A 87 27.27 9.33 -7.18
CA ASN A 87 26.27 9.12 -8.20
C ASN A 87 24.88 8.79 -7.64
N ILE A 88 24.79 7.98 -6.60
CA ILE A 88 23.52 7.70 -5.90
C ILE A 88 22.94 8.97 -5.27
N LYS A 89 23.80 9.81 -4.68
CA LYS A 89 23.39 11.09 -4.08
C LYS A 89 22.92 12.07 -5.16
N ILE A 90 23.66 12.18 -6.26
CA ILE A 90 23.30 13.00 -7.42
C ILE A 90 21.97 12.54 -8.03
N ASP A 91 21.78 11.23 -8.26
CA ASP A 91 20.54 10.67 -8.82
C ASP A 91 19.33 10.99 -7.94
N ARG A 92 19.50 10.97 -6.61
CA ARG A 92 18.47 11.37 -5.65
C ARG A 92 18.11 12.85 -5.79
N HIS A 93 19.10 13.73 -5.99
CA HIS A 93 18.87 15.17 -6.17
C HIS A 93 18.23 15.50 -7.53
N ILE A 94 18.63 14.80 -8.59
CA ILE A 94 18.00 14.90 -9.91
C ILE A 94 16.53 14.44 -9.84
N ALA A 95 16.26 13.30 -9.19
CA ALA A 95 14.91 12.78 -9.00
C ALA A 95 14.00 13.78 -8.28
N LEU A 96 14.55 14.43 -7.26
CA LEU A 96 13.87 15.47 -6.50
C LEU A 96 13.50 16.62 -7.44
N LEU A 97 14.46 17.24 -8.12
CA LEU A 97 14.24 18.39 -9.00
C LEU A 97 13.35 18.09 -10.21
N LEU A 98 13.38 16.88 -10.76
CA LEU A 98 12.47 16.46 -11.84
C LEU A 98 11.02 16.32 -11.42
N SER A 99 10.71 16.28 -10.11
CA SER A 99 9.32 16.13 -9.64
C SER A 99 8.40 17.31 -10.02
N LYS A 100 8.93 18.49 -10.38
CA LYS A 100 8.16 19.60 -10.97
C LYS A 100 7.97 19.49 -12.50
N GLY A 101 8.48 18.44 -13.11
CA GLY A 101 8.38 18.14 -14.55
C GLY A 101 9.52 18.70 -15.43
N HIS A 102 10.39 19.57 -14.93
CA HIS A 102 11.53 20.12 -15.69
C HIS A 102 12.67 20.51 -14.75
N ILE A 103 13.90 20.67 -15.27
CA ILE A 103 15.06 21.20 -14.53
C ILE A 103 15.65 22.37 -15.32
N THR A 104 15.96 23.47 -14.65
CA THR A 104 16.55 24.67 -15.26
C THR A 104 18.09 24.59 -15.29
N ASN A 105 18.72 25.31 -16.21
CA ASN A 105 20.19 25.35 -16.33
C ASN A 105 20.90 25.92 -15.07
N ASP A 106 20.25 26.83 -14.34
CA ASP A 106 20.77 27.36 -13.06
C ASP A 106 20.80 26.28 -11.98
N GLU A 107 19.77 25.41 -11.93
CA GLU A 107 19.71 24.27 -11.00
C GLU A 107 20.78 23.21 -11.33
N ILE A 108 21.03 22.93 -12.61
CA ILE A 108 22.12 22.03 -13.03
C ILE A 108 23.48 22.55 -12.57
N SER A 109 23.73 23.85 -12.77
CA SER A 109 25.01 24.49 -12.41
C SER A 109 25.27 24.46 -10.90
N LYS A 110 24.22 24.68 -10.09
CA LYS A 110 24.31 24.61 -8.63
C LYS A 110 24.44 23.17 -8.12
N LEU A 111 23.78 22.21 -8.77
CA LEU A 111 23.89 20.80 -8.42
C LEU A 111 25.29 20.24 -8.69
N ALA A 112 25.92 20.68 -9.79
CA ALA A 112 27.32 20.41 -10.10
C ALA A 112 28.25 20.97 -9.01
N CYS A 113 28.07 22.24 -8.63
CA CYS A 113 28.84 22.90 -7.58
C CYS A 113 28.71 22.20 -6.21
N LEU A 114 27.49 21.85 -5.79
CA LEU A 114 27.23 21.21 -4.50
C LEU A 114 27.82 19.80 -4.36
N ASN A 115 27.93 19.07 -5.47
CA ASN A 115 28.48 17.71 -5.47
C ASN A 115 29.96 17.69 -5.90
N GLY A 116 30.56 18.85 -6.20
CA GLY A 116 31.97 18.94 -6.62
C GLY A 116 32.27 18.23 -7.94
N VAL A 117 31.28 18.19 -8.85
CA VAL A 117 31.38 17.52 -10.16
C VAL A 117 31.17 18.52 -11.30
N SER A 118 31.60 18.17 -12.52
CA SER A 118 31.42 19.02 -13.69
C SER A 118 29.96 19.13 -14.12
N ARG A 119 29.64 20.18 -14.88
CA ARG A 119 28.28 20.39 -15.42
C ARG A 119 27.91 19.30 -16.42
N GLU A 120 28.89 18.86 -17.20
CA GLU A 120 28.78 17.82 -18.22
C GLU A 120 28.39 16.49 -17.57
N CYS A 121 29.01 16.13 -16.44
CA CYS A 121 28.67 14.93 -15.67
C CYS A 121 27.19 14.91 -15.26
N ILE A 122 26.65 16.04 -14.79
CA ILE A 122 25.22 16.13 -14.43
C ILE A 122 24.31 16.04 -15.66
N GLN A 123 24.71 16.65 -16.79
CA GLN A 123 23.94 16.61 -18.04
C GLN A 123 23.91 15.22 -18.69
N GLU A 124 25.04 14.52 -18.73
CA GLU A 124 25.12 13.13 -19.20
C GLU A 124 24.25 12.22 -18.35
N ARG A 125 24.31 12.40 -17.03
CA ARG A 125 23.52 11.63 -16.08
C ARG A 125 22.02 11.91 -16.21
N LEU A 126 21.65 13.15 -16.48
CA LEU A 126 20.29 13.54 -16.86
C LEU A 126 19.83 12.84 -18.14
N ALA A 127 20.63 12.90 -19.21
CA ALA A 127 20.30 12.24 -20.47
C ALA A 127 20.10 10.72 -20.30
N GLN A 128 20.94 10.07 -19.48
CA GLN A 128 20.85 8.63 -19.20
C GLN A 128 19.63 8.24 -18.35
N LYS A 129 19.15 9.11 -17.44
CA LYS A 129 18.15 8.75 -16.42
C LYS A 129 16.80 9.45 -16.57
N GLN A 130 16.69 10.50 -17.38
CA GLN A 130 15.47 11.28 -17.58
C GLN A 130 14.27 10.40 -17.97
N HIS A 131 14.49 9.44 -18.86
CA HIS A 131 13.46 8.48 -19.27
C HIS A 131 12.96 7.62 -18.09
N LEU A 132 13.87 7.16 -17.23
CA LEU A 132 13.54 6.35 -16.04
C LEU A 132 12.77 7.16 -14.99
N PHE A 133 13.11 8.44 -14.84
CA PHE A 133 12.40 9.36 -13.95
C PHE A 133 10.99 9.70 -14.45
N LEU A 134 10.84 9.96 -15.75
CA LEU A 134 9.52 10.18 -16.36
C LEU A 134 8.61 8.96 -16.20
N ILE A 135 9.13 7.74 -16.45
CA ILE A 135 8.35 6.51 -16.24
C ILE A 135 7.90 6.40 -14.77
N ASN A 136 8.81 6.62 -13.81
CA ASN A 136 8.46 6.59 -12.38
C ASN A 136 7.39 7.61 -12.02
N TYR A 137 7.44 8.82 -12.58
CA TYR A 137 6.44 9.86 -12.38
C TYR A 137 5.07 9.45 -12.92
N VAL A 138 5.02 8.96 -14.17
CA VAL A 138 3.76 8.50 -14.79
C VAL A 138 3.16 7.33 -14.02
N ILE A 139 3.99 6.41 -13.50
CA ILE A 139 3.53 5.32 -12.62
C ILE A 139 2.94 5.88 -11.32
N GLU A 140 3.58 6.86 -10.66
CA GLU A 140 3.02 7.47 -9.46
C GLU A 140 1.68 8.17 -9.74
N GLU A 141 1.52 8.80 -10.90
CA GLU A 141 0.28 9.45 -11.35
C GLU A 141 -0.85 8.44 -11.65
N LEU A 142 -0.50 7.28 -12.24
CA LEU A 142 -1.45 6.18 -12.47
C LEU A 142 -1.94 5.57 -11.15
N ILE A 143 -1.03 5.36 -10.19
CA ILE A 143 -1.38 4.91 -8.84
C ILE A 143 -2.26 5.98 -8.14
N ARG A 144 -1.91 7.27 -8.28
CA ARG A 144 -2.68 8.40 -7.72
C ARG A 144 -4.13 8.43 -8.22
N THR A 145 -4.33 8.10 -9.49
CA THR A 145 -5.66 8.13 -10.12
C THR A 145 -6.44 6.82 -9.97
N GLY A 146 -5.86 5.80 -9.31
CA GLY A 146 -6.48 4.48 -9.14
C GLY A 146 -6.60 3.68 -10.43
N LYS A 147 -5.82 4.03 -11.47
CA LYS A 147 -5.88 3.46 -12.82
C LYS A 147 -4.73 2.46 -13.05
N THR A 148 -4.61 1.46 -12.18
CA THR A 148 -3.56 0.43 -12.22
C THR A 148 -3.96 -0.82 -13.02
N ASP A 149 -5.15 -0.80 -13.63
CA ASP A 149 -5.62 -1.86 -14.51
C ASP A 149 -4.85 -1.86 -15.85
N PRO A 150 -4.53 -3.03 -16.44
CA PRO A 150 -3.81 -3.14 -17.72
C PRO A 150 -4.41 -2.30 -18.86
N LYS A 151 -5.74 -2.09 -18.84
CA LYS A 151 -6.49 -1.25 -19.79
C LYS A 151 -6.01 0.21 -19.81
N TYR A 152 -5.48 0.72 -18.71
CA TYR A 152 -5.02 2.11 -18.55
C TYR A 152 -3.50 2.28 -18.71
N HIS A 153 -2.75 1.19 -18.91
CA HIS A 153 -1.30 1.23 -19.16
C HIS A 153 -0.93 1.69 -20.58
N LYS A 154 -1.92 2.00 -21.43
CA LYS A 154 -1.74 2.44 -22.82
C LYS A 154 -0.77 3.63 -22.96
N ARG A 155 -0.77 4.54 -21.99
CA ARG A 155 0.14 5.69 -21.98
C ARG A 155 1.60 5.27 -21.75
N LEU A 156 1.87 4.39 -20.79
CA LEU A 156 3.21 3.85 -20.54
C LEU A 156 3.74 3.05 -21.73
N ILE A 157 2.88 2.23 -22.34
CA ILE A 157 3.22 1.38 -23.48
C ILE A 157 3.52 2.23 -24.73
N LYS A 158 2.72 3.27 -24.99
CA LYS A 158 2.84 4.12 -26.20
C LYS A 158 3.92 5.20 -26.08
N GLU A 159 4.04 5.85 -24.93
CA GLU A 159 4.93 7.00 -24.72
C GLU A 159 6.38 6.58 -24.46
N PHE A 160 6.60 5.37 -23.89
CA PHE A 160 7.94 4.87 -23.51
C PHE A 160 8.32 3.53 -24.18
N ALA A 161 7.55 3.07 -25.18
CA ALA A 161 7.79 1.81 -25.91
C ALA A 161 7.98 0.58 -25.00
N LEU A 162 7.25 0.51 -23.88
CA LEU A 162 7.32 -0.61 -22.92
C LEU A 162 6.38 -1.74 -23.33
N THR A 163 6.78 -3.00 -23.09
CA THR A 163 5.85 -4.14 -23.19
C THR A 163 4.82 -4.09 -22.04
N PRO A 164 3.59 -4.61 -22.23
CA PRO A 164 2.58 -4.65 -21.18
C PRO A 164 3.06 -5.35 -19.89
N GLU A 165 3.87 -6.39 -20.04
CA GLU A 165 4.48 -7.14 -18.93
C GLU A 165 5.45 -6.27 -18.13
N LYS A 166 6.37 -5.57 -18.80
CA LYS A 166 7.33 -4.67 -18.15
C LYS A 166 6.64 -3.49 -17.46
N ALA A 167 5.57 -2.95 -18.05
CA ALA A 167 4.78 -1.89 -17.44
C ALA A 167 4.12 -2.37 -16.13
N SER A 168 3.51 -3.55 -16.14
CA SER A 168 2.90 -4.17 -14.95
C SER A 168 3.93 -4.52 -13.88
N GLU A 169 5.09 -5.06 -14.27
CA GLU A 169 6.20 -5.36 -13.35
C GLU A 169 6.67 -4.09 -12.61
N TRP A 170 6.85 -2.98 -13.33
CA TRP A 170 7.30 -1.72 -12.73
C TRP A 170 6.26 -1.12 -11.79
N ILE A 171 4.97 -1.19 -12.14
CA ILE A 171 3.87 -0.75 -11.27
C ILE A 171 3.85 -1.60 -10.00
N GLN A 172 3.93 -2.93 -10.13
CA GLN A 172 3.95 -3.86 -9.00
C GLN A 172 5.16 -3.60 -8.09
N LYS A 173 6.35 -3.43 -8.69
CA LYS A 173 7.58 -3.10 -7.96
C LYS A 173 7.44 -1.79 -7.17
N LYS A 174 6.73 -0.80 -7.73
CA LYS A 174 6.45 0.47 -7.05
C LYS A 174 5.43 0.34 -5.94
N GLU A 175 4.37 -0.44 -6.13
CA GLU A 175 3.44 -0.76 -5.06
C GLU A 175 4.13 -1.48 -3.90
N ASP A 176 4.97 -2.48 -4.19
CA ASP A 176 5.73 -3.23 -3.20
C ASP A 176 6.73 -2.32 -2.46
N GLU A 177 7.38 -1.38 -3.16
CA GLU A 177 8.23 -0.37 -2.54
C GLU A 177 7.44 0.49 -1.54
N LYS A 178 6.24 0.95 -1.89
CA LYS A 178 5.35 1.71 -0.99
C LYS A 178 4.91 0.84 0.20
N ARG A 179 4.50 -0.40 -0.04
CA ARG A 179 4.08 -1.36 1.00
C ARG A 179 5.19 -1.57 2.03
N ARG A 180 6.44 -1.78 1.58
CA ARG A 180 7.61 -1.95 2.45
C ARG A 180 7.90 -0.71 3.30
N LYS A 181 7.75 0.50 2.73
CA LYS A 181 7.92 1.76 3.46
C LYS A 181 6.87 1.93 4.56
N ILE A 182 5.61 1.61 4.25
CA ILE A 182 4.52 1.62 5.24
C ILE A 182 4.77 0.57 6.33
N ASP A 183 5.17 -0.65 5.98
CA ASP A 183 5.46 -1.69 6.97
C ASP A 183 6.58 -1.29 7.92
N THR A 184 7.59 -0.60 7.40
CA THR A 184 8.69 -0.06 8.22
C THR A 184 8.17 0.96 9.23
N TYR A 185 7.28 1.86 8.80
CA TYR A 185 6.63 2.82 9.70
C TYR A 185 5.74 2.11 10.74
N LEU A 186 4.88 1.19 10.29
CA LEU A 186 3.97 0.43 11.16
C LEU A 186 4.71 -0.43 12.18
N LYS A 187 5.89 -0.98 11.85
CA LYS A 187 6.74 -1.69 12.82
C LYS A 187 7.16 -0.79 13.98
N ARG A 188 7.52 0.48 13.72
CA ARG A 188 7.81 1.45 14.79
C ARG A 188 6.57 1.78 15.62
N CYS A 189 5.42 2.00 14.98
CA CYS A 189 4.16 2.21 15.70
C CYS A 189 3.75 1.00 16.55
N ASN A 190 4.06 -0.21 16.09
CA ASN A 190 3.82 -1.44 16.87
C ASN A 190 4.68 -1.47 18.14
N ARG A 191 5.96 -1.06 18.06
CA ARG A 191 6.84 -0.92 19.24
C ARG A 191 6.36 0.16 20.20
N ARG A 192 5.92 1.31 19.66
CA ARG A 192 5.28 2.38 20.44
C ARG A 192 3.96 1.94 21.11
N GLY A 193 3.40 0.79 20.72
CA GLY A 193 2.18 0.23 21.29
C GLY A 193 0.88 0.86 20.77
N TYR A 194 0.96 1.97 20.02
CA TYR A 194 -0.21 2.62 19.41
C TYR A 194 0.11 3.42 18.14
N ILE A 195 -0.93 3.69 17.34
CA ILE A 195 -0.93 4.60 16.20
C ILE A 195 -2.13 5.57 16.28
N ALA A 196 -1.92 6.85 16.04
CA ALA A 196 -3.00 7.84 16.03
C ALA A 196 -3.80 7.75 14.72
N ARG A 197 -5.12 8.02 14.76
CA ARG A 197 -5.95 8.02 13.54
C ARG A 197 -5.45 9.02 12.49
N GLN A 198 -4.94 10.17 12.95
CA GLN A 198 -4.36 11.20 12.09
C GLN A 198 -3.13 10.71 11.32
N GLU A 199 -2.29 9.85 11.93
CA GLU A 199 -1.14 9.24 11.27
C GLU A 199 -1.57 8.28 10.15
N ILE A 200 -2.67 7.53 10.34
CA ILE A 200 -3.21 6.62 9.31
C ILE A 200 -3.68 7.41 8.09
N THR A 201 -4.46 8.47 8.30
CA THR A 201 -4.91 9.35 7.22
C THR A 201 -3.73 10.04 6.53
N ALA A 202 -2.71 10.44 7.28
CA ALA A 202 -1.51 11.04 6.70
C ALA A 202 -0.67 10.04 5.88
N LEU A 203 -0.52 8.78 6.34
CA LEU A 203 0.13 7.72 5.56
C LEU A 203 -0.65 7.42 4.26
N SER A 204 -1.97 7.35 4.35
CA SER A 204 -2.87 7.15 3.21
C SER A 204 -2.65 8.23 2.16
N ARG A 205 -2.64 9.51 2.56
CA ARG A 205 -2.37 10.65 1.66
C ARG A 205 -0.94 10.68 1.12
N LEU A 206 0.07 10.35 1.95
CA LEU A 206 1.48 10.43 1.58
C LEU A 206 1.91 9.34 0.60
N TYR A 207 1.39 8.12 0.77
CA TYR A 207 1.72 6.98 -0.08
C TYR A 207 0.67 6.71 -1.16
N LEU A 208 -0.49 7.39 -1.11
CA LEU A 208 -1.62 7.24 -2.01
C LEU A 208 -2.18 5.80 -1.97
N ILE A 209 -2.45 5.31 -0.77
CA ILE A 209 -2.98 3.96 -0.49
C ILE A 209 -4.21 4.10 0.40
N SER A 210 -5.24 3.27 0.17
CA SER A 210 -6.49 3.35 0.95
C SER A 210 -6.25 3.10 2.44
N GLU A 211 -7.01 3.81 3.29
CA GLU A 211 -6.91 3.66 4.74
C GLU A 211 -7.18 2.21 5.18
N ASP A 212 -8.13 1.51 4.55
CA ASP A 212 -8.45 0.11 4.84
C ASP A 212 -7.26 -0.83 4.63
N ASN A 213 -6.46 -0.61 3.58
CA ASN A 213 -5.28 -1.43 3.32
C ASN A 213 -4.22 -1.23 4.40
N ILE A 214 -4.06 0.01 4.89
CA ILE A 214 -3.15 0.33 5.99
C ILE A 214 -3.68 -0.27 7.30
N VAL A 215 -4.97 -0.10 7.60
CA VAL A 215 -5.62 -0.57 8.84
C VAL A 215 -5.50 -2.08 9.00
N ARG A 216 -5.68 -2.86 7.92
CA ARG A 216 -5.50 -4.33 7.93
C ARG A 216 -4.09 -4.79 8.35
N ARG A 217 -3.10 -3.89 8.29
CA ARG A 217 -1.68 -4.20 8.55
C ARG A 217 -1.20 -3.70 9.91
N ILE A 218 -2.00 -2.91 10.62
CA ILE A 218 -1.69 -2.39 11.96
C ILE A 218 -1.80 -3.52 12.98
N ARG A 219 -0.79 -3.68 13.84
CA ARG A 219 -0.82 -4.68 14.93
C ARG A 219 -1.00 -4.08 16.32
N CYS A 220 -0.96 -2.74 16.44
CA CYS A 220 -1.12 -2.01 17.70
C CYS A 220 -2.50 -1.33 17.85
N VAL A 221 -2.70 -0.62 18.96
CA VAL A 221 -3.97 0.07 19.28
C VAL A 221 -4.09 1.37 18.49
N ILE A 222 -5.27 1.67 17.92
CA ILE A 222 -5.53 2.95 17.25
C ILE A 222 -6.11 3.94 18.26
N LYS A 223 -5.43 5.06 18.51
CA LYS A 223 -5.91 6.12 19.42
C LYS A 223 -6.57 7.26 18.63
N LYS A 224 -7.76 7.72 19.06
CA LYS A 224 -8.53 8.82 18.42
C LYS A 224 -7.86 10.19 18.64
N ASN A 225 -7.40 10.47 19.87
CA ASN A 225 -6.79 11.74 20.29
C ASN A 225 -5.41 11.54 20.95
N ALA A 226 -4.48 10.85 20.29
CA ALA A 226 -3.09 10.84 20.74
C ALA A 226 -2.31 11.94 20.00
N SER A 227 -1.54 12.73 20.75
CA SER A 227 -0.54 13.63 20.17
C SER A 227 0.82 12.94 20.25
N PRO A 228 1.39 12.44 19.13
CA PRO A 228 2.71 11.82 19.11
C PRO A 228 3.83 12.75 19.62
N LEU A 229 3.52 14.04 19.78
CA LEU A 229 4.43 15.05 20.31
C LEU A 229 4.67 14.97 21.83
N ARG A 230 3.74 14.40 22.62
CA ARG A 230 3.85 14.40 24.10
C ARG A 230 4.53 13.15 24.69
N ASP A 231 4.46 12.00 24.02
CA ASP A 231 5.05 10.73 24.50
C ASP A 231 6.48 10.50 23.94
N ARG A 232 7.27 11.57 23.79
CA ARG A 232 8.56 11.51 23.09
C ARG A 232 9.67 11.00 24.01
N PRO A 233 10.45 9.98 23.60
CA PRO A 233 11.68 9.65 24.31
C PRO A 233 12.69 10.77 24.12
N GLU A 234 13.32 11.22 25.21
CA GLU A 234 14.42 12.16 25.15
C GLU A 234 15.63 11.53 24.44
N PRO A 235 16.40 12.29 23.65
CA PRO A 235 17.65 11.79 23.10
C PRO A 235 18.65 11.51 24.22
N LEU A 236 19.67 10.70 23.90
CA LEU A 236 20.79 10.49 24.79
C LEU A 236 21.48 11.82 25.11
N GLU A 237 22.12 11.86 26.27
CA GLU A 237 22.95 12.99 26.66
C GLU A 237 24.06 13.21 25.62
N LYS A 238 24.31 14.48 25.23
CA LYS A 238 25.23 14.82 24.13
C LYS A 238 26.66 14.30 24.33
N SER A 239 27.10 14.18 25.57
CA SER A 239 28.39 13.58 25.97
C SER A 239 28.47 12.11 25.55
N THR A 240 27.43 11.34 25.88
CA THR A 240 27.30 9.91 25.56
C THR A 240 27.12 9.68 24.06
N GLU A 241 26.32 10.51 23.40
CA GLU A 241 26.14 10.45 21.93
C GLU A 241 27.47 10.63 21.20
N LYS A 242 28.24 11.67 21.55
CA LYS A 242 29.55 11.96 20.95
C LYS A 242 30.56 10.83 21.20
N LEU A 243 30.58 10.28 22.42
CA LEU A 243 31.45 9.17 22.77
C LEU A 243 31.15 7.91 21.95
N ILE A 244 29.86 7.58 21.75
CA ILE A 244 29.45 6.45 20.91
C ILE A 244 29.85 6.70 19.46
N GLU A 245 29.63 7.91 18.93
CA GLU A 245 29.96 8.26 17.56
C GLU A 245 31.48 8.16 17.27
N ASP A 246 32.30 8.68 18.17
CA ASP A 246 33.76 8.66 18.02
C ASP A 246 34.31 7.23 18.11
N ASN A 247 33.79 6.40 19.01
CA ASN A 247 34.17 4.99 19.11
C ASN A 247 33.70 4.16 17.91
N LEU A 248 32.49 4.43 17.37
CA LEU A 248 32.00 3.78 16.16
C LEU A 248 32.89 4.09 14.94
N LYS A 249 33.38 5.33 14.82
CA LYS A 249 34.35 5.72 13.78
C LYS A 249 35.68 4.97 13.90
N LEU A 250 36.17 4.74 15.12
CA LEU A 250 37.41 3.98 15.35
C LEU A 250 37.28 2.51 14.92
N VAL A 251 36.13 1.90 15.19
CA VAL A 251 35.83 0.50 14.84
C VAL A 251 35.38 0.37 13.37
N GLY A 252 35.05 1.47 12.69
CA GLY A 252 34.61 1.48 11.29
C GLY A 252 33.17 0.99 11.12
N LYS A 253 32.31 1.25 12.11
CA LYS A 253 30.90 0.85 12.12
C LYS A 253 29.98 2.07 12.09
N SER A 254 28.81 1.92 11.49
CA SER A 254 27.89 3.04 11.25
C SER A 254 26.87 3.27 12.37
N SER A 255 26.65 2.27 13.23
CA SER A 255 25.70 2.32 14.35
C SER A 255 25.98 1.17 15.32
N LEU A 256 25.36 1.19 16.51
CA LEU A 256 25.43 0.07 17.45
C LEU A 256 24.81 -1.21 16.87
N TYR A 257 23.78 -1.07 16.01
CA TYR A 257 23.19 -2.21 15.29
C TYR A 257 24.20 -2.90 14.35
N ASP A 258 24.92 -2.09 13.58
CA ASP A 258 25.99 -2.55 12.68
C ASP A 258 27.18 -3.12 13.47
N PHE A 259 27.48 -2.55 14.64
CA PHE A 259 28.49 -3.09 15.55
C PHE A 259 28.11 -4.49 16.08
N LEU A 260 26.84 -4.74 16.36
CA LEU A 260 26.34 -6.06 16.78
C LEU A 260 26.09 -7.04 15.61
N ASP A 261 26.20 -6.56 14.37
CA ASP A 261 25.85 -7.30 13.15
C ASP A 261 24.36 -7.72 13.11
N VAL A 262 23.47 -6.85 13.62
CA VAL A 262 22.02 -7.09 13.70
C VAL A 262 21.26 -5.96 13.00
N LEU A 263 20.12 -6.29 12.38
CA LEU A 263 19.24 -5.29 11.79
C LEU A 263 18.56 -4.43 12.88
N PRO A 264 18.36 -3.10 12.67
CA PRO A 264 17.60 -2.24 13.58
C PRO A 264 16.16 -2.71 13.83
N SER A 265 15.65 -3.61 12.96
CA SER A 265 14.34 -4.23 13.09
C SER A 265 14.23 -5.33 14.15
N ALA A 266 15.36 -5.85 14.65
CA ALA A 266 15.39 -7.00 15.54
C ALA A 266 14.68 -6.74 16.89
N ASP A 267 14.21 -7.83 17.49
CA ASP A 267 13.57 -7.80 18.80
C ASP A 267 14.60 -7.53 19.91
N LEU A 268 14.14 -6.94 21.01
CA LEU A 268 15.01 -6.53 22.12
C LEU A 268 15.80 -7.70 22.70
N SER A 269 15.19 -8.90 22.77
CA SER A 269 15.86 -10.11 23.26
C SER A 269 17.09 -10.49 22.42
N ILE A 270 16.99 -10.39 21.10
CA ILE A 270 18.08 -10.70 20.17
C ILE A 270 19.22 -9.67 20.33
N LEU A 271 18.87 -8.40 20.51
CA LEU A 271 19.85 -7.33 20.73
C LEU A 271 20.60 -7.52 22.06
N GLN A 272 19.90 -7.94 23.11
CA GLN A 272 20.49 -8.23 24.43
C GLN A 272 21.44 -9.42 24.37
N GLU A 273 21.00 -10.52 23.78
CA GLU A 273 21.83 -11.71 23.57
C GLU A 273 23.10 -11.35 22.78
N ARG A 274 22.93 -10.68 21.63
CA ARG A 274 24.07 -10.33 20.77
C ARG A 274 25.00 -9.31 21.40
N ALA A 275 24.50 -8.38 22.22
CA ALA A 275 25.34 -7.45 22.98
C ALA A 275 26.23 -8.17 23.98
N HIS A 276 25.70 -9.20 24.67
CA HIS A 276 26.47 -10.04 25.57
C HIS A 276 27.50 -10.91 24.83
N ASP A 277 27.09 -11.53 23.73
CA ASP A 277 28.02 -12.33 22.90
C ASP A 277 29.18 -11.48 22.38
N LYS A 278 28.89 -10.27 21.90
CA LYS A 278 29.91 -9.34 21.39
C LYS A 278 30.85 -8.86 22.49
N GLU A 279 30.35 -8.67 23.71
CA GLU A 279 31.19 -8.37 24.87
C GLU A 279 32.14 -9.54 25.19
N ILE A 280 31.63 -10.78 25.20
CA ILE A 280 32.43 -11.99 25.44
C ILE A 280 33.48 -12.19 24.34
N GLU A 281 33.11 -11.96 23.08
CA GLU A 281 34.04 -12.00 21.93
C GLU A 281 35.21 -11.03 22.12
N ILE A 282 34.92 -9.77 22.48
CA ILE A 282 35.95 -8.73 22.65
C ILE A 282 36.83 -9.00 23.87
N ARG A 283 36.26 -9.50 24.97
CA ARG A 283 37.04 -9.88 26.17
C ARG A 283 38.03 -11.02 25.92
N LYS A 284 37.77 -11.89 24.94
CA LYS A 284 38.71 -12.98 24.55
C LYS A 284 39.91 -12.47 23.76
N ILE A 285 39.88 -11.23 23.25
CA ILE A 285 40.98 -10.65 22.50
C ILE A 285 42.03 -10.11 23.49
N GLY A 286 43.18 -10.78 23.56
CA GLY A 286 44.25 -10.45 24.53
C GLY A 286 45.06 -9.20 24.20
N GLN A 287 45.03 -8.71 22.96
CA GLN A 287 45.71 -7.46 22.56
C GLN A 287 44.84 -6.24 22.87
N LYS A 288 45.41 -5.24 23.57
CA LYS A 288 44.76 -3.96 23.88
C LYS A 288 45.18 -2.88 22.88
N ASP A 289 44.69 -2.98 21.65
CA ASP A 289 44.81 -1.92 20.66
C ASP A 289 43.66 -0.89 20.79
N ALA A 290 43.77 0.25 20.08
CA ALA A 290 42.76 1.30 20.14
C ALA A 290 41.37 0.82 19.70
N ARG A 291 41.32 -0.16 18.79
CA ARG A 291 40.06 -0.74 18.28
C ARG A 291 39.40 -1.71 19.27
N THR A 292 40.15 -2.60 19.91
CA THR A 292 39.59 -3.48 20.97
C THR A 292 39.12 -2.68 22.17
N THR A 293 39.81 -1.60 22.52
CA THR A 293 39.39 -0.69 23.60
C THR A 293 38.07 0.02 23.23
N ALA A 294 38.00 0.64 22.05
CA ALA A 294 36.77 1.27 21.56
C ALA A 294 35.62 0.26 21.42
N GLY A 295 35.92 -0.96 20.94
CA GLY A 295 34.96 -2.06 20.87
C GLY A 295 34.44 -2.49 22.24
N GLY A 296 35.28 -2.58 23.25
CA GLY A 296 34.88 -2.89 24.63
C GLY A 296 33.94 -1.82 25.21
N THR A 297 34.26 -0.54 25.01
CA THR A 297 33.38 0.58 25.40
C THR A 297 32.03 0.53 24.68
N LEU A 298 32.02 0.23 23.37
CA LEU A 298 30.78 0.09 22.59
C LEU A 298 29.94 -1.11 23.05
N ALA A 299 30.56 -2.25 23.40
CA ALA A 299 29.85 -3.40 23.93
C ALA A 299 29.15 -3.07 25.27
N GLY A 300 29.85 -2.35 26.16
CA GLY A 300 29.25 -1.85 27.40
C GLY A 300 28.05 -0.91 27.15
N HIS A 301 28.18 0.02 26.20
CA HIS A 301 27.05 0.87 25.80
C HIS A 301 25.90 0.09 25.14
N CYS A 302 26.17 -0.96 24.36
CA CYS A 302 25.14 -1.83 23.81
C CYS A 302 24.32 -2.51 24.91
N ILE A 303 24.98 -3.05 25.94
CA ILE A 303 24.31 -3.69 27.08
C ILE A 303 23.43 -2.69 27.83
N PHE A 304 23.92 -1.47 28.05
CA PHE A 304 23.16 -0.42 28.74
C PHE A 304 21.97 0.10 27.91
N ILE A 305 22.19 0.38 26.62
CA ILE A 305 21.18 0.95 25.72
C ILE A 305 20.10 -0.07 25.39
N PHE A 306 20.45 -1.33 25.15
CA PHE A 306 19.49 -2.39 24.82
C PHE A 306 18.92 -3.09 26.07
N LYS A 307 19.12 -2.53 27.28
CA LYS A 307 18.51 -3.03 28.52
C LYS A 307 16.99 -2.88 28.53
N SER A 308 16.46 -1.79 27.99
CA SER A 308 15.01 -1.49 27.92
C SER A 308 14.63 -0.89 26.57
N GLU A 309 13.35 -1.01 26.20
CA GLU A 309 12.85 -0.42 24.95
C GLU A 309 12.86 1.12 25.02
N GLU A 310 12.80 1.70 26.22
CA GLU A 310 12.93 3.15 26.46
C GLU A 310 14.34 3.66 26.12
N ASN A 311 15.39 3.01 26.64
CA ASN A 311 16.78 3.38 26.35
C ASN A 311 17.13 3.17 24.88
N ARG A 312 16.63 2.09 24.27
CA ARG A 312 16.73 1.85 22.83
C ARG A 312 16.08 2.98 22.04
N SER A 313 14.87 3.41 22.44
CA SER A 313 14.16 4.49 21.78
C SER A 313 14.90 5.83 21.88
N ALA A 314 15.57 6.09 23.01
CA ALA A 314 16.45 7.27 23.18
C ALA A 314 17.68 7.23 22.26
N TYR A 315 18.30 6.06 22.09
CA TYR A 315 19.39 5.88 21.12
C TYR A 315 18.91 6.03 19.67
N ASP A 316 17.81 5.37 19.29
CA ASP A 316 17.20 5.49 17.96
C ASP A 316 16.83 6.94 17.64
N ARG A 317 16.38 7.69 18.66
CA ARG A 317 16.10 9.12 18.56
C ARG A 317 17.37 9.92 18.25
N SER A 318 18.44 9.70 19.01
CA SER A 318 19.73 10.37 18.83
C SER A 318 20.33 10.07 17.46
N LEU A 319 20.27 8.79 17.05
CA LEU A 319 20.70 8.36 15.72
C LEU A 319 19.89 9.04 14.60
N THR A 320 18.58 9.19 14.77
CA THR A 320 17.71 9.91 13.82
C THR A 320 18.11 11.39 13.74
N LEU A 321 18.35 12.04 14.88
CA LEU A 321 18.77 13.45 14.96
C LEU A 321 20.14 13.67 14.30
N SER A 322 21.11 12.77 14.51
CA SER A 322 22.43 12.85 13.87
C SER A 322 22.34 12.79 12.34
N ARG A 323 21.39 12.00 11.82
CA ARG A 323 21.12 11.84 10.38
C ARG A 323 20.28 12.97 9.78
N LEU A 324 19.68 13.85 10.60
CA LEU A 324 18.96 15.02 10.09
C LEU A 324 19.85 15.94 9.26
N LYS A 325 21.16 15.98 9.52
CA LYS A 325 22.12 16.73 8.70
C LYS A 325 22.07 16.31 7.22
N GLU A 326 21.79 15.04 6.93
CA GLU A 326 21.60 14.56 5.55
C GLU A 326 20.31 15.12 4.94
N LEU A 327 19.23 15.19 5.73
CA LEU A 327 17.96 15.78 5.28
C LEU A 327 18.08 17.29 5.08
N GLU A 328 18.83 17.99 5.94
CA GLU A 328 19.13 19.42 5.80
C GLU A 328 19.87 19.71 4.50
N ALA A 329 20.85 18.88 4.13
CA ALA A 329 21.53 18.98 2.84
C ALA A 329 20.56 18.82 1.65
N ASP A 330 19.58 17.91 1.73
CA ASP A 330 18.55 17.76 0.70
C ASP A 330 17.58 18.97 0.67
N MET A 331 17.26 19.54 1.83
CA MET A 331 16.42 20.75 1.94
C MET A 331 17.12 22.01 1.42
N ASP A 332 18.44 22.10 1.58
CA ASP A 332 19.26 23.19 1.02
C ASP A 332 19.19 23.21 -0.51
N ILE A 333 19.18 22.03 -1.16
CA ILE A 333 19.06 21.88 -2.62
C ILE A 333 17.70 22.34 -3.14
N THR A 334 16.61 22.02 -2.43
CA THR A 334 15.26 22.52 -2.79
C THR A 334 15.11 24.05 -2.61
N GLY A 335 16.10 24.68 -2.00
CA GLY A 335 16.16 26.09 -1.71
C GLY A 335 16.56 27.03 -2.84
N ILE A 336 16.85 26.47 -4.02
CA ILE A 336 17.28 27.23 -5.20
C ILE A 336 16.12 28.08 -5.75
N SER A 337 14.86 27.63 -5.59
CA SER A 337 13.67 28.42 -5.86
C SER A 337 13.13 29.05 -4.58
N LYS A 338 12.76 30.35 -4.61
CA LYS A 338 12.09 31.06 -3.48
C LYS A 338 10.74 30.42 -3.05
N LYS A 339 10.28 29.39 -3.76
CA LYS A 339 8.99 28.71 -3.58
C LYS A 339 9.18 27.20 -3.65
N ILE A 340 8.46 26.46 -2.81
CA ILE A 340 8.50 24.98 -2.75
C ILE A 340 7.16 24.43 -3.22
N HIS A 341 7.17 23.57 -4.23
CA HIS A 341 5.96 22.89 -4.73
C HIS A 341 5.53 21.76 -3.77
N ALA A 342 4.23 21.41 -3.78
CA ALA A 342 3.65 20.41 -2.88
C ALA A 342 4.26 19.01 -3.05
N GLU A 343 4.68 18.67 -4.27
CA GLU A 343 5.30 17.40 -4.63
C GLU A 343 6.65 17.22 -3.91
N TYR A 344 7.45 18.29 -3.81
CA TYR A 344 8.72 18.27 -3.06
C TYR A 344 8.50 18.01 -1.58
N PHE A 345 7.49 18.66 -0.99
CA PHE A 345 7.16 18.47 0.40
C PHE A 345 6.84 17.00 0.69
N SER A 346 6.09 16.33 -0.21
CA SER A 346 5.80 14.90 -0.08
C SER A 346 7.06 14.01 -0.13
N ILE A 347 8.05 14.35 -0.97
CA ILE A 347 9.31 13.59 -1.08
C ILE A 347 10.18 13.81 0.16
N LEU A 348 10.28 15.05 0.66
CA LEU A 348 10.98 15.36 1.89
C LEU A 348 10.36 14.64 3.09
N MET A 349 9.03 14.60 3.16
CA MET A 349 8.30 13.81 4.16
C MET A 349 8.64 12.32 4.06
N LYS A 350 8.59 11.72 2.86
CA LYS A 350 8.98 10.30 2.65
C LYS A 350 10.42 10.03 3.11
N ASN A 351 11.35 10.95 2.85
CA ASN A 351 12.75 10.84 3.28
C ASN A 351 12.90 10.96 4.80
N ALA A 352 12.24 11.92 5.42
CA ALA A 352 12.22 12.10 6.87
C ALA A 352 11.69 10.85 7.59
N LEU A 353 10.61 10.26 7.07
CA LEU A 353 10.07 9.00 7.60
C LEU A 353 11.06 7.84 7.49
N LYS A 354 11.80 7.76 6.37
CA LYS A 354 12.85 6.76 6.14
C LYS A 354 13.99 6.90 7.15
N LEU A 355 14.33 8.13 7.54
CA LEU A 355 15.41 8.39 8.50
C LEU A 355 15.08 8.01 9.93
N GLY A 356 13.80 7.87 10.29
CA GLY A 356 13.43 7.55 11.67
C GLY A 356 12.19 8.28 12.17
N MET A 357 11.85 9.41 11.54
CA MET A 357 10.90 10.37 12.10
C MET A 357 9.44 9.90 12.02
N ASP A 358 8.63 10.38 12.97
CA ASP A 358 7.17 10.30 12.90
C ASP A 358 6.62 11.38 11.94
N ILE A 359 5.39 11.19 11.45
CA ILE A 359 4.80 12.06 10.43
C ILE A 359 4.66 13.52 10.89
N ASP A 360 4.12 13.74 12.08
CA ASP A 360 3.95 15.10 12.60
C ASP A 360 5.28 15.77 12.89
N GLU A 361 6.27 14.99 13.33
CA GLU A 361 7.61 15.49 13.58
C GLU A 361 8.31 15.89 12.28
N ALA A 362 8.27 15.04 11.27
CA ALA A 362 8.79 15.32 9.94
C ALA A 362 8.19 16.61 9.38
N ARG A 363 6.86 16.75 9.48
CA ARG A 363 6.14 17.94 9.02
C ARG A 363 6.61 19.20 9.75
N LEU A 364 6.64 19.18 11.08
CA LEU A 364 7.03 20.34 11.89
C LEU A 364 8.49 20.73 11.67
N HIS A 365 9.39 19.75 11.55
CA HIS A 365 10.80 19.99 11.28
C HIS A 365 11.00 20.65 9.92
N ILE A 366 10.38 20.10 8.87
CA ILE A 366 10.45 20.64 7.51
C ILE A 366 9.83 22.04 7.47
N GLU A 367 8.62 22.23 7.98
CA GLU A 367 7.96 23.54 8.01
C GLU A 367 8.76 24.58 8.82
N GLY A 368 9.30 24.19 9.97
CA GLY A 368 10.13 25.05 10.82
C GLY A 368 11.42 25.47 10.13
N TYR A 369 12.10 24.54 9.45
CA TYR A 369 13.29 24.82 8.66
C TYR A 369 12.99 25.79 7.50
N LEU A 370 11.86 25.61 6.81
CA LEU A 370 11.43 26.48 5.72
C LEU A 370 11.02 27.88 6.18
N ARG A 371 10.37 28.00 7.34
CA ARG A 371 10.00 29.28 7.96
C ARG A 371 11.24 30.09 8.34
N LYS A 372 12.25 29.46 8.97
CA LYS A 372 13.52 30.12 9.35
C LYS A 372 14.26 30.75 8.17
N ARG A 373 14.02 30.25 6.94
CA ARG A 373 14.61 30.79 5.69
C ARG A 373 13.62 31.55 4.79
N ASN A 374 12.45 31.98 5.30
CA ASN A 374 11.44 32.77 4.58
C ASN A 374 10.91 32.16 3.27
N ARG A 375 10.71 30.83 3.20
CA ARG A 375 10.22 30.13 1.99
C ARG A 375 8.72 29.83 2.06
N LYS A 376 7.98 30.01 0.96
CA LYS A 376 6.51 29.74 0.87
C LYS A 376 6.21 28.45 0.07
N ILE A 377 5.23 27.66 0.53
CA ILE A 377 4.74 26.44 -0.15
C ILE A 377 3.68 26.85 -1.19
N GLU A 378 3.85 26.49 -2.46
CA GLU A 378 2.87 26.73 -3.53
C GLU A 378 1.79 25.63 -3.56
N LYS A 379 0.54 26.03 -3.85
CA LYS A 379 -0.58 25.11 -4.11
C LYS A 379 -0.41 24.46 -5.50
N PRO A 380 -0.83 23.19 -5.69
CA PRO A 380 -0.68 22.49 -6.97
C PRO A 380 -1.42 23.24 -8.09
N LYS A 381 -0.76 23.50 -9.23
CA LYS A 381 -1.38 24.11 -10.40
C LYS A 381 -1.88 23.02 -11.37
N PRO A 382 -3.14 23.05 -11.80
CA PRO A 382 -3.59 22.27 -12.96
C PRO A 382 -3.05 22.92 -14.25
N PHE A 383 -2.35 22.14 -15.06
CA PHE A 383 -1.76 22.58 -16.32
C PHE A 383 -2.77 22.52 -17.48
N ILE A 384 -3.55 23.59 -17.75
CA ILE A 384 -4.15 23.91 -19.06
C ILE A 384 -4.40 25.43 -19.19
N ALA A 385 -3.83 26.10 -20.20
CA ALA A 385 -4.08 27.52 -20.54
C ALA A 385 -5.12 27.66 -21.68
N LYS A 386 -6.11 28.56 -21.55
CA LYS A 386 -7.06 28.96 -22.62
C LYS A 386 -6.84 30.44 -23.02
N ARG A 387 -6.79 30.72 -24.33
CA ARG A 387 -6.63 32.06 -24.96
C ARG A 387 -7.96 32.85 -24.99
N ARG A 388 -7.91 34.19 -25.01
CA ARG A 388 -9.06 35.13 -25.16
C ARG A 388 -8.90 36.02 -26.44
N PRO A 389 -10.00 36.51 -27.08
CA PRO A 389 -9.96 37.40 -28.25
C PRO A 389 -10.23 38.91 -27.93
N VAL A 390 -9.98 39.79 -28.91
CA VAL A 390 -9.87 41.28 -28.85
C VAL A 390 -11.08 42.00 -29.50
N PHE A 391 -11.44 43.21 -29.01
CA PHE A 391 -12.53 44.11 -29.45
C PHE A 391 -12.06 45.32 -30.32
N LEU A 392 -12.92 45.88 -31.18
CA LEU A 392 -12.71 47.05 -32.10
C LEU A 392 -13.75 48.20 -31.86
N ARG A 393 -13.44 49.47 -32.24
CA ARG A 393 -14.27 50.72 -32.10
C ARG A 393 -14.34 51.58 -33.41
N PRO A 394 -15.34 52.50 -33.65
CA PRO A 394 -15.46 53.44 -34.81
C PRO A 394 -15.63 54.97 -34.48
N ILE A 395 -15.55 55.91 -35.48
CA ILE A 395 -15.75 57.41 -35.39
C ILE A 395 -16.32 58.04 -36.74
N PRO A 396 -16.98 59.26 -36.75
CA PRO A 396 -18.03 59.73 -37.70
C PRO A 396 -17.79 61.04 -38.57
N ILE A 397 -18.91 61.63 -39.08
CA ILE A 397 -19.23 62.67 -40.13
C ILE A 397 -19.15 64.16 -39.64
N ILE A 398 -19.17 65.20 -40.53
CA ILE A 398 -19.97 66.50 -40.45
C ILE A 398 -19.68 67.51 -41.62
N ALA A 399 -20.73 68.19 -42.14
CA ALA A 399 -20.90 69.67 -42.33
C ALA A 399 -21.50 70.14 -43.68
N ALA A 400 -22.53 71.00 -43.60
CA ALA A 400 -22.64 72.33 -44.24
C ALA A 400 -24.10 72.70 -44.65
N MET A 401 -24.71 73.65 -43.94
CA MET A 401 -25.93 74.36 -44.36
C MET A 401 -25.93 75.78 -43.80
N VAL A 402 -25.75 76.79 -44.67
CA VAL A 402 -26.20 78.18 -44.50
C VAL A 402 -26.41 78.75 -45.91
N LEU A 403 -27.57 79.37 -46.18
CA LEU A 403 -27.81 80.51 -47.11
C LEU A 403 -29.31 80.55 -47.53
N VAL A 404 -30.18 81.16 -46.71
CA VAL A 404 -31.53 81.57 -47.10
C VAL A 404 -31.87 82.86 -46.35
N SER A 405 -32.14 83.97 -47.05
CA SER A 405 -33.17 84.97 -46.67
C SER A 405 -33.06 86.33 -47.41
N ALA A 406 -33.39 86.40 -48.72
CA ALA A 406 -33.63 87.72 -49.34
C ALA A 406 -34.72 87.80 -50.43
N SER A 407 -35.23 86.70 -50.99
CA SER A 407 -36.06 86.74 -52.22
C SER A 407 -37.60 86.70 -52.02
N VAL A 408 -38.11 86.69 -50.78
CA VAL A 408 -39.50 86.26 -50.49
C VAL A 408 -40.54 87.37 -50.63
N PHE A 409 -40.16 88.65 -50.59
CA PHE A 409 -41.14 89.73 -50.43
C PHE A 409 -41.89 90.12 -51.72
N PHE A 410 -41.35 89.85 -52.92
CA PHE A 410 -42.00 90.23 -54.19
C PHE A 410 -43.09 89.23 -54.66
N PHE A 411 -43.12 88.01 -54.12
CA PHE A 411 -44.01 86.92 -54.59
C PHE A 411 -45.45 86.95 -54.01
N ILE A 412 -45.72 87.78 -53.00
CA ILE A 412 -46.95 87.67 -52.19
C ILE A 412 -48.15 88.35 -52.87
N THR A 413 -47.95 89.38 -53.68
CA THR A 413 -49.05 90.18 -54.24
C THR A 413 -49.69 89.58 -55.51
N ALA A 414 -48.95 88.78 -56.29
CA ALA A 414 -49.47 88.11 -57.50
C ALA A 414 -50.42 86.92 -57.20
N LYS A 415 -50.29 86.28 -56.03
CA LYS A 415 -51.02 85.04 -55.69
C LYS A 415 -52.53 85.21 -55.45
N LYS A 416 -53.01 86.39 -55.04
CA LYS A 416 -54.42 86.56 -54.64
C LYS A 416 -55.44 86.48 -55.79
N LYS A 417 -55.08 86.84 -57.03
CA LYS A 417 -56.01 86.80 -58.18
C LYS A 417 -56.25 85.40 -58.76
N LEU A 418 -55.27 84.49 -58.65
CA LEU A 418 -55.35 83.13 -59.21
C LEU A 418 -56.27 82.20 -58.38
N LEU A 419 -56.35 82.44 -57.07
CA LEU A 419 -57.05 81.62 -56.08
C LEU A 419 -58.57 81.54 -56.32
N ALA A 420 -59.22 82.67 -56.63
CA ALA A 420 -60.67 82.74 -56.84
C ALA A 420 -61.14 82.05 -58.14
N GLN A 421 -60.23 81.79 -59.08
CA GLN A 421 -60.56 81.07 -60.31
C GLN A 421 -60.49 79.55 -60.12
N GLU A 422 -59.56 79.05 -59.31
CA GLU A 422 -59.44 77.61 -59.04
C GLU A 422 -60.58 77.07 -58.16
N PHE A 423 -61.09 77.86 -57.20
CA PHE A 423 -62.22 77.44 -56.34
C PHE A 423 -63.48 77.09 -57.16
N ARG A 424 -63.84 77.93 -58.15
CA ARG A 424 -65.01 77.70 -59.00
C ARG A 424 -64.91 76.42 -59.82
N ASN A 425 -63.71 76.06 -60.27
CA ASN A 425 -63.49 74.82 -61.02
C ASN A 425 -63.63 73.57 -60.14
N VAL A 426 -63.23 73.66 -58.87
CA VAL A 426 -63.34 72.54 -57.91
C VAL A 426 -64.79 72.20 -57.59
N ILE A 427 -65.64 73.21 -57.39
CA ILE A 427 -67.08 73.01 -57.13
C ILE A 427 -67.76 72.32 -58.33
N ALA A 428 -67.58 72.87 -59.54
CA ALA A 428 -68.17 72.30 -60.75
C ALA A 428 -67.73 70.83 -61.00
N ARG A 429 -66.47 70.50 -60.67
CA ARG A 429 -65.95 69.13 -60.82
C ARG A 429 -66.52 68.17 -59.77
N SER A 430 -66.83 68.66 -58.58
CA SER A 430 -67.39 67.84 -57.50
C SER A 430 -68.84 67.40 -57.75
N GLU A 431 -69.64 68.22 -58.45
CA GLU A 431 -71.03 67.92 -58.80
C GLU A 431 -71.16 66.78 -59.83
N GLN A 432 -70.20 66.66 -60.74
CA GLN A 432 -70.20 65.62 -61.78
C GLN A 432 -69.79 64.23 -61.27
N LEU A 433 -69.19 64.14 -60.07
CA LEU A 433 -68.73 62.88 -59.51
C LEU A 433 -69.84 62.17 -58.74
N ARG A 434 -70.06 60.87 -59.01
CA ARG A 434 -71.02 60.04 -58.25
C ARG A 434 -70.43 59.39 -57.00
N LYS A 435 -69.10 59.16 -56.97
CA LYS A 435 -68.43 58.48 -55.84
C LYS A 435 -67.98 59.47 -54.76
N PRO A 436 -68.33 59.26 -53.48
CA PRO A 436 -67.99 60.19 -52.40
C PRO A 436 -66.48 60.28 -52.14
N GLU A 437 -65.70 59.21 -52.37
CA GLU A 437 -64.24 59.21 -52.15
C GLU A 437 -63.51 60.12 -53.15
N GLN A 438 -64.03 60.19 -54.38
CA GLN A 438 -63.49 61.07 -55.42
C GLN A 438 -63.81 62.55 -55.12
N LYS A 439 -64.97 62.82 -54.50
CA LYS A 439 -65.33 64.16 -54.03
C LYS A 439 -64.42 64.61 -52.88
N GLU A 440 -64.20 63.73 -51.90
CA GLU A 440 -63.28 63.98 -50.79
C GLU A 440 -61.86 64.30 -51.29
N THR A 441 -61.34 63.52 -52.25
CA THR A 441 -59.98 63.72 -52.79
C THR A 441 -59.83 65.10 -53.43
N ILE A 442 -60.85 65.56 -54.17
CA ILE A 442 -60.82 66.86 -54.84
C ILE A 442 -60.90 68.00 -53.81
N PHE A 443 -61.77 67.88 -52.80
CA PHE A 443 -61.87 68.90 -51.75
C PHE A 443 -60.59 68.98 -50.90
N ARG A 444 -59.98 67.83 -50.54
CA ARG A 444 -58.68 67.80 -49.86
C ARG A 444 -57.55 68.40 -50.71
N ALA A 445 -57.48 68.07 -52.00
CA ALA A 445 -56.48 68.63 -52.90
C ALA A 445 -56.58 70.16 -53.02
N PHE A 446 -57.79 70.71 -52.93
CA PHE A 446 -58.00 72.16 -52.86
C PHE A 446 -57.51 72.76 -51.54
N LEU A 447 -57.84 72.12 -50.41
CA LEU A 447 -57.40 72.57 -49.07
C LEU A 447 -55.88 72.49 -48.88
N GLU A 448 -55.21 71.47 -49.41
CA GLU A 448 -53.73 71.35 -49.38
C GLU A 448 -53.05 72.44 -50.20
N LYS A 449 -53.60 72.73 -51.38
CA LYS A 449 -53.06 73.78 -52.25
C LYS A 449 -53.31 75.18 -51.66
N TYR A 450 -54.40 75.36 -50.91
CA TYR A 450 -54.84 76.64 -50.37
C TYR A 450 -55.35 76.58 -48.91
N PRO A 451 -54.46 76.35 -47.93
CA PRO A 451 -54.84 76.08 -46.54
C PRO A 451 -55.32 77.31 -45.74
N LYS A 452 -55.10 78.54 -46.25
CA LYS A 452 -55.50 79.80 -45.60
C LYS A 452 -56.25 80.73 -46.57
N SER A 453 -57.18 80.16 -47.35
CA SER A 453 -57.98 80.92 -48.31
C SER A 453 -59.30 81.38 -47.70
N ASP A 454 -59.89 82.43 -48.29
CA ASP A 454 -61.23 82.89 -47.92
C ASP A 454 -62.33 81.84 -48.19
N PHE A 455 -62.05 80.83 -49.04
CA PHE A 455 -62.96 79.74 -49.40
C PHE A 455 -62.76 78.44 -48.61
N THR A 456 -61.71 78.39 -47.77
CA THR A 456 -61.37 77.23 -46.94
C THR A 456 -62.54 76.75 -46.04
N PRO A 457 -63.29 77.61 -45.32
CA PRO A 457 -64.35 77.13 -44.43
C PRO A 457 -65.55 76.51 -45.16
N GLU A 458 -65.84 76.96 -46.38
CA GLU A 458 -66.93 76.40 -47.20
C GLU A 458 -66.57 75.00 -47.74
N VAL A 459 -65.34 74.84 -48.24
CA VAL A 459 -64.83 73.53 -48.68
C VAL A 459 -64.70 72.55 -47.52
N GLU A 460 -64.32 73.01 -46.33
CA GLU A 460 -64.31 72.20 -45.12
C GLU A 460 -65.69 71.68 -44.74
N SER A 461 -66.74 72.52 -44.82
CA SER A 461 -68.12 72.10 -44.55
C SER A 461 -68.61 71.03 -45.55
N MET A 462 -68.31 71.22 -46.84
CA MET A 462 -68.65 70.23 -47.88
C MET A 462 -67.87 68.93 -47.69
N LEU A 463 -66.59 69.01 -47.34
CA LEU A 463 -65.75 67.85 -47.03
C LEU A 463 -66.31 67.04 -45.86
N LEU A 464 -66.72 67.70 -44.76
CA LEU A 464 -67.32 67.04 -43.60
C LEU A 464 -68.63 66.31 -43.96
N SER A 465 -69.47 66.90 -44.81
CA SER A 465 -70.71 66.26 -45.25
C SER A 465 -70.46 64.98 -46.07
N VAL A 466 -69.43 64.98 -46.92
CA VAL A 466 -69.03 63.82 -47.72
C VAL A 466 -68.38 62.75 -46.84
N GLN A 467 -67.54 63.14 -45.87
CA GLN A 467 -66.91 62.23 -44.91
C GLN A 467 -67.94 61.49 -44.05
N LYS A 468 -69.01 62.16 -43.63
CA LYS A 468 -70.11 61.53 -42.88
C LYS A 468 -70.78 60.38 -43.66
N ILE A 469 -71.04 60.58 -44.96
CA ILE A 469 -71.65 59.55 -45.82
C ILE A 469 -70.73 58.32 -45.96
N ILE A 470 -69.42 58.55 -46.08
CA ILE A 470 -68.42 57.47 -46.16
C ILE A 470 -68.38 56.71 -44.83
N GLU A 471 -68.35 57.43 -43.70
CA GLU A 471 -68.34 56.84 -42.36
C GLU A 471 -69.60 55.99 -42.10
N ASP A 472 -70.80 56.51 -42.40
CA ASP A 472 -72.07 55.81 -42.19
C ASP A 472 -72.11 54.47 -42.94
N ARG A 473 -71.66 54.45 -44.21
CA ARG A 473 -71.57 53.23 -45.02
C ARG A 473 -70.58 52.23 -44.43
N ASP A 474 -69.37 52.70 -44.10
CA ASP A 474 -68.31 51.85 -43.57
C ASP A 474 -68.71 51.24 -42.20
N TYR A 475 -69.42 51.99 -41.36
CA TYR A 475 -69.94 51.49 -40.09
C TYR A 475 -71.01 50.42 -40.28
N HIS A 476 -71.97 50.62 -41.20
CA HIS A 476 -72.97 49.61 -41.53
C HIS A 476 -72.35 48.30 -42.05
N GLN A 477 -71.28 48.40 -42.84
CA GLN A 477 -70.54 47.22 -43.29
C GLN A 477 -69.90 46.48 -42.10
N VAL A 478 -69.25 47.21 -41.18
CA VAL A 478 -68.66 46.62 -39.97
C VAL A 478 -69.71 45.94 -39.10
N LEU A 479 -70.90 46.53 -38.94
CA LEU A 479 -72.01 45.90 -38.20
C LEU A 479 -72.42 44.57 -38.82
N THR A 480 -72.69 44.57 -40.14
CA THR A 480 -73.14 43.37 -40.87
C THR A 480 -72.09 42.26 -40.80
N GLU A 481 -70.82 42.59 -41.09
CA GLU A 481 -69.72 41.63 -41.00
C GLU A 481 -69.53 41.12 -39.56
N SER A 482 -69.61 42.00 -38.56
CA SER A 482 -69.47 41.59 -37.16
C SER A 482 -70.58 40.65 -36.70
N GLU A 483 -71.83 40.84 -37.12
CA GLU A 483 -72.94 39.95 -36.77
C GLU A 483 -72.75 38.55 -37.32
N THR A 484 -72.30 38.42 -38.58
CA THR A 484 -71.97 37.11 -39.16
C THR A 484 -70.83 36.41 -38.42
N LEU A 485 -69.82 37.16 -37.98
CA LEU A 485 -68.71 36.63 -37.20
C LEU A 485 -69.11 36.24 -35.78
N ILE A 486 -70.05 36.98 -35.16
CA ILE A 486 -70.60 36.64 -33.85
C ILE A 486 -71.42 35.35 -33.94
N GLN A 487 -72.29 35.22 -34.95
CA GLN A 487 -73.12 34.01 -35.17
C GLN A 487 -72.26 32.76 -35.46
N SER A 488 -71.15 32.92 -36.17
CA SER A 488 -70.19 31.84 -36.42
C SER A 488 -69.24 31.57 -35.24
N GLY A 489 -69.37 32.30 -34.13
CA GLY A 489 -68.56 32.13 -32.92
C GLY A 489 -67.14 32.69 -33.00
N GLN A 490 -66.80 33.45 -34.06
CA GLN A 490 -65.50 34.06 -34.31
C GLN A 490 -65.36 35.45 -33.66
N LEU A 491 -65.68 35.52 -32.36
CA LEU A 491 -65.68 36.75 -31.56
C LEU A 491 -64.35 37.56 -31.60
N PRO A 492 -63.14 36.97 -31.66
CA PRO A 492 -61.90 37.74 -31.79
C PRO A 492 -61.79 38.52 -33.11
N MET A 493 -62.31 37.97 -34.20
CA MET A 493 -62.31 38.64 -35.51
C MET A 493 -63.32 39.79 -35.51
N ALA A 494 -64.52 39.57 -34.95
CA ALA A 494 -65.51 40.64 -34.74
C ALA A 494 -64.93 41.80 -33.91
N LYS A 495 -64.22 41.50 -32.82
CA LYS A 495 -63.50 42.50 -32.00
C LYS A 495 -62.48 43.30 -32.82
N SER A 496 -61.76 42.64 -33.72
CA SER A 496 -60.73 43.30 -34.55
C SER A 496 -61.33 44.26 -35.59
N LEU A 497 -62.53 43.99 -36.10
CA LEU A 497 -63.24 44.87 -37.03
C LEU A 497 -63.59 46.20 -36.36
N PHE A 498 -64.21 46.16 -35.18
CA PHE A 498 -64.54 47.38 -34.42
C PHE A 498 -63.29 48.16 -33.99
N ARG A 499 -62.18 47.48 -33.63
CA ARG A 499 -60.90 48.16 -33.36
C ARG A 499 -60.37 48.90 -34.58
N ARG A 500 -60.33 48.22 -35.74
CA ARG A 500 -59.88 48.83 -37.00
C ARG A 500 -60.77 50.00 -37.42
N TYR A 501 -62.07 49.90 -37.18
CA TYR A 501 -63.01 51.00 -37.40
C TYR A 501 -62.68 52.22 -36.53
N LEU A 502 -62.49 52.02 -35.22
CA LEU A 502 -62.15 53.09 -34.28
C LEU A 502 -60.78 53.73 -34.56
N GLU A 503 -59.81 52.97 -35.07
CA GLU A 503 -58.52 53.50 -35.53
C GLU A 503 -58.66 54.34 -36.81
N LYS A 504 -59.53 53.94 -37.73
CA LYS A 504 -59.80 54.66 -38.97
C LYS A 504 -60.58 55.97 -38.72
N TYR A 505 -61.46 55.97 -37.72
CA TYR A 505 -62.34 57.10 -37.39
C TYR A 505 -62.28 57.48 -35.88
N PRO A 506 -61.16 58.04 -35.38
CA PRO A 506 -60.94 58.27 -33.94
C PRO A 506 -61.82 59.37 -33.32
N GLY A 507 -62.53 60.16 -34.13
CA GLY A 507 -63.51 61.18 -33.71
C GLY A 507 -64.78 61.16 -34.56
N GLY A 508 -65.11 59.99 -35.12
CA GLY A 508 -66.27 59.81 -36.00
C GLY A 508 -67.61 59.83 -35.24
N HIS A 509 -68.71 60.02 -35.98
CA HIS A 509 -70.06 60.08 -35.41
C HIS A 509 -70.47 58.77 -34.71
N HIS A 510 -70.05 57.61 -35.21
CA HIS A 510 -70.40 56.30 -34.63
C HIS A 510 -69.42 55.78 -33.58
N GLN A 511 -68.50 56.63 -33.11
CA GLN A 511 -67.44 56.21 -32.19
C GLN A 511 -67.98 55.60 -30.89
N GLU A 512 -68.96 56.23 -30.25
CA GLU A 512 -69.53 55.74 -28.98
C GLU A 512 -70.32 54.44 -29.18
N ALA A 513 -71.09 54.32 -30.26
CA ALA A 513 -71.81 53.09 -30.59
C ALA A 513 -70.84 51.92 -30.86
N ALA A 514 -69.76 52.17 -31.60
CA ALA A 514 -68.71 51.19 -31.86
C ALA A 514 -67.96 50.78 -30.58
N LYS A 515 -67.69 51.70 -29.65
CA LYS A 515 -67.09 51.40 -28.34
C LYS A 515 -68.00 50.51 -27.49
N THR A 516 -69.31 50.79 -27.44
CA THR A 516 -70.28 49.98 -26.69
C THR A 516 -70.33 48.55 -27.21
N ARG A 517 -70.44 48.36 -28.53
CA ARG A 517 -70.39 47.02 -29.15
C ARG A 517 -69.07 46.29 -28.90
N LEU A 518 -67.95 47.01 -28.95
CA LEU A 518 -66.63 46.46 -28.64
C LEU A 518 -66.54 45.96 -27.19
N LEU A 519 -67.19 46.66 -26.24
CA LEU A 519 -67.26 46.28 -24.83
C LEU A 519 -68.10 45.02 -24.63
N GLU A 520 -69.28 44.93 -25.26
CA GLU A 520 -70.14 43.73 -25.23
C GLU A 520 -69.40 42.47 -25.74
N ILE A 521 -68.73 42.58 -26.89
CA ILE A 521 -67.93 41.49 -27.47
C ILE A 521 -66.75 41.13 -26.55
N THR A 522 -66.17 42.11 -25.87
CA THR A 522 -65.05 41.87 -24.93
C THR A 522 -65.51 41.14 -23.68
N ASN A 523 -66.68 41.48 -23.13
CA ASN A 523 -67.26 40.82 -21.95
C ASN A 523 -67.66 39.37 -22.25
N THR A 524 -68.27 39.10 -23.40
CA THR A 524 -68.62 37.72 -23.81
C THR A 524 -67.37 36.84 -24.02
N LEU A 525 -66.29 37.41 -24.57
CA LEU A 525 -65.00 36.74 -24.69
C LEU A 525 -64.34 36.45 -23.34
N GLU A 526 -64.48 37.37 -22.38
CA GLU A 526 -63.98 37.21 -21.01
C GLU A 526 -64.68 36.06 -20.31
N GLU A 527 -66.01 36.01 -20.32
CA GLU A 527 -66.79 34.96 -19.66
C GLU A 527 -66.43 33.55 -20.20
N ARG A 528 -66.31 33.41 -21.52
CA ARG A 528 -65.91 32.15 -22.15
C ARG A 528 -64.51 31.73 -21.73
N ASN A 529 -63.56 32.66 -21.70
CA ASN A 529 -62.18 32.37 -21.32
C ASN A 529 -62.02 32.12 -19.82
N TYR A 530 -62.90 32.67 -18.97
CA TYR A 530 -62.92 32.39 -17.54
C TYR A 530 -63.33 30.94 -17.26
N LYS A 531 -64.35 30.41 -17.96
CA LYS A 531 -64.75 29.00 -17.86
C LYS A 531 -63.62 28.04 -18.26
N ILE A 532 -62.94 28.35 -19.37
CA ILE A 532 -61.75 27.59 -19.82
C ILE A 532 -60.62 27.67 -18.79
N LEU A 533 -60.41 28.84 -18.18
CA LEU A 533 -59.43 29.02 -17.12
C LEU A 533 -59.76 28.13 -15.92
N GLN A 534 -61.03 28.07 -15.49
CA GLN A 534 -61.44 27.24 -14.35
C GLN A 534 -61.14 25.75 -14.58
N GLU A 535 -61.46 25.21 -15.77
CA GLU A 535 -61.12 23.82 -16.14
C GLU A 535 -59.61 23.58 -16.08
N LYS A 536 -58.82 24.47 -16.69
CA LYS A 536 -57.35 24.36 -16.67
C LYS A 536 -56.75 24.50 -15.27
N LEU A 537 -57.37 25.30 -14.40
CA LEU A 537 -56.96 25.44 -13.02
C LEU A 537 -57.21 24.13 -12.25
N THR A 538 -58.32 23.44 -12.49
CA THR A 538 -58.56 22.13 -11.85
C THR A 538 -57.52 21.09 -12.26
N ASP A 539 -57.07 21.09 -13.52
CA ASP A 539 -56.01 20.19 -13.99
C ASP A 539 -54.66 20.50 -13.32
N CYS A 540 -54.28 21.77 -13.25
CA CYS A 540 -52.99 22.16 -12.65
C CYS A 540 -52.99 21.93 -11.13
N GLU A 541 -54.12 22.13 -10.45
CA GLU A 541 -54.27 21.79 -9.02
C GLU A 541 -54.14 20.27 -8.79
N ALA A 542 -54.76 19.45 -9.63
CA ALA A 542 -54.68 17.98 -9.54
C ALA A 542 -53.26 17.45 -9.79
N GLN A 543 -52.49 18.12 -10.64
CA GLN A 543 -51.10 17.79 -10.95
C GLN A 543 -50.08 18.47 -10.02
N GLU A 544 -50.53 19.29 -9.07
CA GLU A 544 -49.70 20.10 -8.17
C GLU A 544 -48.71 21.04 -8.91
N THR A 545 -49.05 21.48 -10.12
CA THR A 545 -48.23 22.38 -10.96
C THR A 545 -48.55 23.85 -10.68
N TRP A 546 -48.30 24.29 -9.44
CA TRP A 546 -48.69 25.62 -8.93
C TRP A 546 -48.19 26.81 -9.76
N ARG A 547 -47.02 26.69 -10.40
CA ARG A 547 -46.48 27.73 -11.30
C ARG A 547 -47.35 27.91 -12.54
N ASP A 548 -47.85 26.82 -13.11
CA ASP A 548 -48.70 26.87 -14.28
C ASP A 548 -50.05 27.49 -13.91
N CYS A 549 -50.58 27.18 -12.72
CA CYS A 549 -51.76 27.85 -12.18
C CYS A 549 -51.56 29.38 -12.07
N ILE A 550 -50.42 29.83 -11.55
CA ILE A 550 -50.07 31.26 -11.42
C ILE A 550 -49.96 31.93 -12.80
N ILE A 551 -49.33 31.27 -13.78
CA ILE A 551 -49.19 31.77 -15.15
C ILE A 551 -50.57 31.90 -15.81
N LEU A 552 -51.42 30.87 -15.68
CA LEU A 552 -52.78 30.88 -16.20
C LEU A 552 -53.60 32.03 -15.62
N CYS A 553 -53.54 32.24 -14.30
CA CYS A 553 -54.18 33.39 -13.65
C CYS A 553 -53.60 34.72 -14.13
N SER A 554 -52.26 34.84 -14.25
CA SER A 554 -51.60 36.08 -14.68
C SER A 554 -51.95 36.47 -16.11
N HIS A 555 -51.93 35.51 -17.04
CA HIS A 555 -52.35 35.74 -18.43
C HIS A 555 -53.81 36.20 -18.53
N PHE A 556 -54.69 35.67 -17.68
CA PHE A 556 -56.08 36.11 -17.65
C PHE A 556 -56.20 37.55 -17.15
N ILE A 557 -55.51 37.89 -16.05
CA ILE A 557 -55.49 39.24 -15.47
C ILE A 557 -54.94 40.27 -16.48
N GLU A 558 -53.84 39.95 -17.17
CA GLU A 558 -53.23 40.84 -18.18
C GLU A 558 -54.14 41.05 -19.39
N ARG A 559 -54.87 40.01 -19.81
CA ARG A 559 -55.77 40.07 -20.97
C ARG A 559 -57.08 40.82 -20.68
N TYR A 560 -57.53 40.82 -19.42
CA TYR A 560 -58.80 41.37 -18.97
C TYR A 560 -58.67 42.22 -17.68
N PRO A 561 -57.89 43.31 -17.68
CA PRO A 561 -57.60 44.06 -16.46
C PRO A 561 -58.80 44.79 -15.84
N GLN A 562 -59.83 45.10 -16.64
CA GLN A 562 -61.02 45.85 -16.19
C GLN A 562 -62.27 44.96 -16.01
N ALA A 563 -62.12 43.63 -16.06
CA ALA A 563 -63.25 42.71 -15.89
C ALA A 563 -63.55 42.45 -14.41
N GLU A 564 -64.85 42.26 -14.09
CA GLU A 564 -65.34 42.02 -12.73
C GLU A 564 -64.73 40.75 -12.09
N ARG A 565 -64.51 39.70 -12.89
CA ARG A 565 -63.97 38.41 -12.40
C ARG A 565 -62.47 38.42 -12.15
N THR A 566 -61.77 39.48 -12.57
CA THR A 566 -60.31 39.59 -12.44
C THR A 566 -59.86 39.66 -10.98
N GLU A 567 -60.67 40.24 -10.09
CA GLU A 567 -60.40 40.27 -8.65
C GLU A 567 -60.39 38.86 -8.04
N ASN A 568 -61.36 38.01 -8.41
CA ASN A 568 -61.43 36.62 -7.97
C ASN A 568 -60.21 35.81 -8.46
N VAL A 569 -59.80 36.02 -9.72
CA VAL A 569 -58.61 35.37 -10.28
C VAL A 569 -57.33 35.85 -9.58
N ALA A 570 -57.26 37.13 -9.17
CA ALA A 570 -56.15 37.67 -8.40
C ALA A 570 -56.05 37.05 -6.99
N MET A 571 -57.19 36.78 -6.33
CA MET A 571 -57.20 36.05 -5.06
C MET A 571 -56.70 34.61 -5.23
N LEU A 572 -57.12 33.91 -6.29
CA LEU A 572 -56.62 32.55 -6.60
C LEU A 572 -55.12 32.54 -6.88
N LYS A 573 -54.63 33.52 -7.67
CA LYS A 573 -53.20 33.72 -7.90
C LYS A 573 -52.44 33.88 -6.58
N THR A 574 -52.93 34.74 -5.69
CA THR A 574 -52.32 34.98 -4.37
C THR A 574 -52.29 33.71 -3.52
N LYS A 575 -53.33 32.88 -3.56
CA LYS A 575 -53.37 31.57 -2.90
C LYS A 575 -52.27 30.64 -3.43
N TYR A 576 -52.12 30.53 -4.75
CA TYR A 576 -51.08 29.67 -5.36
C TYR A 576 -49.66 30.19 -5.10
N GLU A 577 -49.46 31.51 -5.11
CA GLU A 577 -48.18 32.14 -4.77
C GLU A 577 -47.78 31.82 -3.33
N LYS A 578 -48.71 31.91 -2.37
CA LYS A 578 -48.47 31.51 -0.98
C LYS A 578 -48.10 30.02 -0.86
N ILE A 579 -48.78 29.13 -1.59
CA ILE A 579 -48.45 27.69 -1.61
C ILE A 579 -47.02 27.48 -2.13
N LEU A 580 -46.65 28.11 -3.25
CA LEU A 580 -45.32 27.98 -3.84
C LEU A 580 -44.23 28.54 -2.92
N GLN A 581 -44.49 29.67 -2.28
CA GLN A 581 -43.59 30.26 -1.30
C GLN A 581 -43.37 29.31 -0.12
N SER A 582 -44.45 28.80 0.51
CA SER A 582 -44.34 27.86 1.62
C SER A 582 -43.64 26.55 1.25
N GLN A 583 -43.81 26.05 0.02
CA GLN A 583 -43.05 24.90 -0.47
C GLN A 583 -41.55 25.19 -0.55
N SER A 584 -41.16 26.37 -1.03
CA SER A 584 -39.75 26.77 -1.10
C SER A 584 -39.12 26.95 0.29
N GLU A 585 -39.86 27.52 1.23
CA GLU A 585 -39.45 27.65 2.63
C GLU A 585 -39.29 26.27 3.28
N LEU A 586 -40.20 25.33 3.01
CA LEU A 586 -40.13 23.95 3.51
C LEU A 586 -38.88 23.21 3.00
N VAL A 587 -38.41 23.49 1.78
CA VAL A 587 -37.13 22.97 1.28
C VAL A 587 -35.95 23.53 2.09
N SER A 588 -35.96 24.83 2.39
CA SER A 588 -34.92 25.43 3.25
C SER A 588 -34.96 24.86 4.66
N MET A 589 -36.14 24.72 5.24
CA MET A 589 -36.32 24.12 6.57
C MET A 589 -35.85 22.69 6.64
N LYS A 590 -36.08 21.88 5.58
CA LYS A 590 -35.54 20.52 5.47
C LYS A 590 -34.02 20.53 5.53
N GLN A 591 -33.37 21.43 4.80
CA GLN A 591 -31.92 21.58 4.86
C GLN A 591 -31.43 22.02 6.25
N ASP A 592 -32.14 22.94 6.90
CA ASP A 592 -31.77 23.39 8.24
C ASP A 592 -31.99 22.32 9.31
N ALA A 593 -33.03 21.50 9.17
CA ALA A 593 -33.27 20.32 10.00
C ALA A 593 -32.20 19.24 9.78
N GLU A 594 -31.75 19.02 8.54
CA GLU A 594 -30.64 18.11 8.24
C GLU A 594 -29.31 18.60 8.84
N LYS A 595 -29.06 19.91 8.85
CA LYS A 595 -27.86 20.51 9.49
C LYS A 595 -27.80 20.26 11.00
N LYS A 596 -28.94 19.99 11.67
CA LYS A 596 -28.97 19.63 13.10
C LYS A 596 -28.36 18.25 13.38
N GLY A 597 -28.20 17.41 12.35
CA GLY A 597 -27.54 16.11 12.48
C GLY A 597 -28.28 15.17 13.44
N LEU A 598 -27.65 14.83 14.57
CA LEU A 598 -28.21 13.93 15.59
C LEU A 598 -29.13 14.64 16.60
N ASP A 599 -29.24 15.97 16.54
CA ASP A 599 -30.20 16.74 17.33
C ASP A 599 -31.60 16.69 16.69
N PHE A 600 -32.23 15.52 16.79
CA PHE A 600 -33.57 15.28 16.23
C PHE A 600 -34.65 16.12 16.93
N GLU A 601 -34.47 16.43 18.22
CA GLU A 601 -35.39 17.31 18.96
C GLU A 601 -35.30 18.75 18.43
N GLY A 602 -34.09 19.26 18.20
CA GLY A 602 -33.88 20.55 17.54
C GLY A 602 -34.37 20.58 16.09
N ALA A 603 -34.19 19.51 15.32
CA ALA A 603 -34.74 19.38 13.96
C ALA A 603 -36.27 19.41 13.95
N ARG A 604 -36.91 18.67 14.87
CA ARG A 604 -38.36 18.68 15.07
C ARG A 604 -38.88 20.05 15.48
N GLN A 605 -38.15 20.78 16.32
CA GLN A 605 -38.56 22.08 16.82
C GLN A 605 -38.62 23.15 15.71
N ILE A 606 -37.78 23.04 14.67
CA ILE A 606 -37.84 23.92 13.48
C ILE A 606 -39.24 23.85 12.85
N TYR A 607 -39.78 22.64 12.65
CA TYR A 607 -41.10 22.45 12.06
C TYR A 607 -42.24 22.93 12.97
N LEU A 608 -42.13 22.71 14.29
CA LEU A 608 -43.13 23.19 15.25
C LEU A 608 -43.18 24.71 15.31
N SER A 609 -42.02 25.37 15.43
CA SER A 609 -41.95 26.83 15.46
C SER A 609 -42.51 27.48 14.19
N TYR A 610 -42.33 26.85 13.03
CA TYR A 610 -42.89 27.35 11.78
C TYR A 610 -44.41 27.22 11.71
N LEU A 611 -45.01 26.16 12.28
CA LEU A 611 -46.46 26.03 12.40
C LEU A 611 -47.05 27.08 13.36
N GLU A 612 -46.36 27.39 14.45
CA GLU A 612 -46.78 28.41 15.42
C GLU A 612 -46.73 29.83 14.84
N LEU A 613 -45.68 30.14 14.08
CA LEU A 613 -45.50 31.46 13.45
C LEU A 613 -46.43 31.70 12.27
N ASN A 614 -46.98 30.64 11.65
CA ASN A 614 -47.78 30.74 10.43
C ASN A 614 -49.13 29.99 10.56
N PRO A 615 -50.07 30.50 11.38
CA PRO A 615 -51.36 29.85 11.61
C PRO A 615 -52.24 29.79 10.34
N GLU A 616 -52.04 30.70 9.38
CA GLU A 616 -52.82 30.80 8.13
C GLU A 616 -52.33 29.86 7.00
N LEU A 617 -51.41 28.93 7.29
CA LEU A 617 -50.86 28.03 6.26
C LEU A 617 -51.94 27.16 5.59
N PRO A 618 -51.83 26.91 4.27
CA PRO A 618 -52.68 25.95 3.58
C PRO A 618 -52.64 24.55 4.22
N LEU A 619 -53.81 23.87 4.27
CA LEU A 619 -53.96 22.56 4.92
C LEU A 619 -53.01 21.49 4.36
N VAL A 620 -52.75 21.50 3.05
CA VAL A 620 -51.84 20.56 2.37
C VAL A 620 -50.42 20.69 2.93
N ILE A 621 -49.95 21.92 3.15
CA ILE A 621 -48.62 22.20 3.70
C ILE A 621 -48.57 21.85 5.18
N LYS A 622 -49.60 22.19 5.96
CA LYS A 622 -49.71 21.79 7.37
C LYS A 622 -49.60 20.27 7.55
N LYS A 623 -50.31 19.49 6.74
CA LYS A 623 -50.24 18.03 6.76
C LYS A 623 -48.82 17.52 6.50
N THR A 624 -48.15 18.07 5.49
CA THR A 624 -46.77 17.70 5.13
C THR A 624 -45.80 17.97 6.28
N ILE A 625 -45.92 19.12 6.96
CA ILE A 625 -45.09 19.46 8.11
C ILE A 625 -45.35 18.53 9.29
N VAL A 626 -46.61 18.21 9.58
CA VAL A 626 -46.99 17.27 10.65
C VAL A 626 -46.44 15.87 10.38
N ASP A 627 -46.41 15.43 9.12
CA ASP A 627 -45.83 14.12 8.76
C ASP A 627 -44.31 14.09 8.96
N GLU A 628 -43.58 15.18 8.66
CA GLU A 628 -42.16 15.29 9.00
C GLU A 628 -41.93 15.32 10.52
N ILE A 629 -42.78 16.00 11.31
CA ILE A 629 -42.71 15.98 12.78
C ILE A 629 -42.85 14.54 13.30
N ARG A 630 -43.85 13.80 12.81
CA ARG A 630 -44.07 12.39 13.18
C ARG A 630 -42.90 11.49 12.80
N ARG A 631 -42.25 11.78 11.67
CA ARG A 631 -41.04 11.07 11.26
C ARG A 631 -39.91 11.29 12.26
N TYR A 632 -39.66 12.53 12.68
CA TYR A 632 -38.66 12.84 13.70
C TYR A 632 -39.02 12.27 15.08
N ASP A 633 -40.31 12.26 15.47
CA ASP A 633 -40.76 11.61 16.72
C ASP A 633 -40.35 10.13 16.77
N ARG A 634 -40.57 9.39 15.67
CA ARG A 634 -40.14 7.99 15.56
C ARG A 634 -38.63 7.85 15.64
N GLN A 635 -37.88 8.74 14.96
CA GLN A 635 -36.42 8.72 15.01
C GLN A 635 -35.90 8.97 16.43
N ILE A 636 -36.46 9.94 17.16
CA ILE A 636 -36.11 10.24 18.55
C ILE A 636 -36.28 9.01 19.44
N GLU A 637 -37.40 8.30 19.34
CA GLU A 637 -37.64 7.11 20.17
C GLU A 637 -36.64 5.99 19.85
N THR A 638 -36.40 5.73 18.56
CA THR A 638 -35.42 4.72 18.14
C THR A 638 -33.99 5.08 18.57
N PHE A 639 -33.63 6.36 18.53
CA PHE A 639 -32.33 6.85 18.99
C PHE A 639 -32.18 6.72 20.51
N LYS A 640 -33.22 7.07 21.29
CA LYS A 640 -33.25 6.88 22.75
C LYS A 640 -33.13 5.39 23.12
N GLN A 641 -33.76 4.50 22.37
CA GLN A 641 -33.59 3.06 22.55
C GLN A 641 -32.16 2.59 22.23
N ALA A 642 -31.57 3.09 21.15
CA ALA A 642 -30.18 2.82 20.81
C ALA A 642 -29.21 3.29 21.92
N GLU A 643 -29.43 4.49 22.47
CA GLU A 643 -28.61 5.04 23.56
C GLU A 643 -28.67 4.17 24.83
N ARG A 644 -29.86 3.71 25.24
CA ARG A 644 -30.02 2.80 26.40
C ARG A 644 -29.28 1.48 26.19
N ASN A 645 -29.42 0.90 25.00
CA ASN A 645 -28.72 -0.35 24.64
C ASN A 645 -27.20 -0.14 24.59
N TRP A 646 -26.75 1.00 24.05
CA TRP A 646 -25.34 1.35 24.01
C TRP A 646 -24.75 1.50 25.41
N LYS A 647 -25.41 2.24 26.31
CA LYS A 647 -25.00 2.38 27.72
C LYS A 647 -24.83 1.03 28.42
N ARG A 648 -25.72 0.08 28.14
CA ARG A 648 -25.61 -1.30 28.67
C ARG A 648 -24.39 -2.04 28.11
N LEU A 649 -24.10 -1.90 26.80
CA LEU A 649 -22.98 -2.57 26.15
C LEU A 649 -21.62 -1.95 26.49
N SER A 650 -21.59 -0.64 26.73
CA SER A 650 -20.38 0.11 27.08
C SER A 650 -20.02 0.03 28.57
N ALA A 651 -20.90 -0.48 29.43
CA ALA A 651 -20.64 -0.64 30.85
C ALA A 651 -19.45 -1.59 31.12
N ASP A 652 -18.72 -1.35 32.21
CA ASP A 652 -17.62 -2.21 32.65
C ASP A 652 -18.17 -3.50 33.27
N ILE A 653 -18.11 -4.58 32.50
CA ILE A 653 -18.54 -5.92 32.90
C ILE A 653 -17.29 -6.80 33.06
N PRO A 654 -17.25 -7.73 34.05
CA PRO A 654 -16.13 -8.65 34.22
C PRO A 654 -15.78 -9.42 32.95
N ASN A 655 -14.49 -9.39 32.58
CA ASN A 655 -13.97 -9.93 31.32
C ASN A 655 -13.84 -11.47 31.31
N ASP A 656 -14.78 -12.24 31.86
CA ASP A 656 -14.76 -13.70 31.75
C ASP A 656 -14.99 -14.18 30.30
N ARG A 657 -14.41 -15.32 29.89
CA ARG A 657 -14.45 -15.82 28.50
C ARG A 657 -15.88 -16.06 28.02
N SER A 658 -16.73 -16.66 28.86
CA SER A 658 -18.13 -16.94 28.53
C SER A 658 -18.93 -15.65 28.27
N ASN A 659 -18.71 -14.65 29.13
CA ASN A 659 -19.34 -13.33 29.04
C ASN A 659 -18.78 -12.50 27.87
N LEU A 660 -17.50 -12.67 27.52
CA LEU A 660 -16.86 -11.97 26.41
C LEU A 660 -17.43 -12.38 25.05
N THR A 661 -17.60 -13.68 24.80
CA THR A 661 -18.20 -14.16 23.54
C THR A 661 -19.65 -13.68 23.39
N LYS A 662 -20.43 -13.72 24.48
CA LYS A 662 -21.80 -13.18 24.50
C LYS A 662 -21.82 -11.67 24.23
N ARG A 663 -20.94 -10.90 24.87
CA ARG A 663 -20.81 -9.45 24.67
C ARG A 663 -20.41 -9.10 23.23
N ILE A 664 -19.48 -9.85 22.62
CA ILE A 664 -19.10 -9.69 21.21
C ILE A 664 -20.32 -9.89 20.31
N GLN A 665 -21.13 -10.93 20.57
CA GLN A 665 -22.35 -11.19 19.81
C GLN A 665 -23.41 -10.08 19.99
N ASP A 666 -23.58 -9.59 21.21
CA ASP A 666 -24.52 -8.49 21.51
C ASP A 666 -24.09 -7.18 20.82
N ILE A 667 -22.78 -6.89 20.78
CA ILE A 667 -22.24 -5.73 20.05
C ILE A 667 -22.43 -5.89 18.53
N ARG A 668 -22.22 -7.09 17.96
CA ARG A 668 -22.49 -7.35 16.54
C ARG A 668 -23.97 -7.16 16.19
N SER A 669 -24.86 -7.68 17.04
CA SER A 669 -26.31 -7.48 16.91
C SER A 669 -26.67 -5.99 16.95
N PHE A 670 -26.09 -5.23 17.88
CA PHE A 670 -26.28 -3.78 17.96
C PHE A 670 -25.85 -3.05 16.68
N ILE A 671 -24.67 -3.36 16.13
CA ILE A 671 -24.17 -2.77 14.88
C ILE A 671 -25.07 -3.10 13.68
N SER A 672 -25.69 -4.28 13.66
CA SER A 672 -26.61 -4.65 12.58
C SER A 672 -27.98 -3.97 12.67
N LYS A 673 -28.41 -3.61 13.88
CA LYS A 673 -29.76 -3.09 14.15
C LYS A 673 -29.87 -1.58 13.98
N TYR A 674 -28.81 -0.81 14.23
CA TYR A 674 -28.84 0.65 14.24
C TYR A 674 -27.94 1.27 13.16
N PRO A 675 -28.28 2.47 12.64
CA PRO A 675 -27.46 3.18 11.66
C PRO A 675 -26.02 3.43 12.14
N GLN A 676 -25.07 3.40 11.19
CA GLN A 676 -23.65 3.59 11.49
C GLN A 676 -23.34 4.98 12.08
N ASP A 677 -24.06 6.01 11.62
CA ASP A 677 -23.82 7.41 11.98
C ASP A 677 -24.17 7.75 13.45
N TRP A 678 -24.81 6.84 14.18
CA TRP A 678 -25.14 7.02 15.60
C TRP A 678 -23.97 6.59 16.48
N PHE A 679 -24.05 5.40 17.09
CA PHE A 679 -22.99 4.81 17.93
C PHE A 679 -22.16 3.78 17.16
N GLY A 680 -22.25 3.75 15.82
CA GLY A 680 -21.69 2.67 15.00
C GLY A 680 -20.17 2.65 14.99
N GLU A 681 -19.52 3.82 15.00
CA GLU A 681 -18.06 3.90 15.10
C GLU A 681 -17.55 3.42 16.47
N GLU A 682 -18.17 3.88 17.54
CA GLU A 682 -17.86 3.50 18.92
C GLU A 682 -18.12 2.01 19.16
N ALA A 683 -19.23 1.48 18.64
CA ALA A 683 -19.57 0.07 18.74
C ALA A 683 -18.60 -0.83 17.96
N ARG A 684 -18.19 -0.43 16.74
CA ARG A 684 -17.15 -1.14 15.99
C ARG A 684 -15.80 -1.09 16.69
N TYR A 685 -15.45 0.06 17.26
CA TYR A 685 -14.23 0.17 18.06
C TYR A 685 -14.26 -0.79 19.26
N LEU A 686 -15.36 -0.81 20.02
CA LEU A 686 -15.54 -1.72 21.15
C LEU A 686 -15.50 -3.19 20.71
N LEU A 687 -16.13 -3.54 19.58
CA LEU A 687 -16.09 -4.88 19.00
C LEU A 687 -14.64 -5.32 18.74
N ILE A 688 -13.84 -4.49 18.08
CA ILE A 688 -12.44 -4.79 17.78
C ILE A 688 -11.64 -4.98 19.07
N GLN A 689 -11.88 -4.18 20.11
CA GLN A 689 -11.20 -4.35 21.40
C GLN A 689 -11.57 -5.69 22.05
N MET A 690 -12.86 -6.03 22.07
CA MET A 690 -13.35 -7.27 22.67
C MET A 690 -12.86 -8.51 21.91
N GLU A 691 -12.86 -8.49 20.58
CA GLU A 691 -12.32 -9.58 19.74
C GLU A 691 -10.80 -9.77 19.94
N LYS A 692 -10.05 -8.67 20.13
CA LYS A 692 -8.62 -8.76 20.50
C LYS A 692 -8.44 -9.42 21.87
N LEU A 693 -9.23 -9.03 22.86
CA LEU A 693 -9.19 -9.63 24.19
C LEU A 693 -9.57 -11.12 24.16
N GLU A 694 -10.55 -11.50 23.33
CA GLU A 694 -10.97 -12.90 23.18
C GLU A 694 -9.85 -13.74 22.57
N ASN A 695 -9.19 -13.22 21.53
CA ASN A 695 -8.03 -13.87 20.92
C ASN A 695 -6.86 -14.00 21.90
N LEU A 696 -6.60 -12.99 22.74
CA LEU A 696 -5.56 -13.06 23.77
C LEU A 696 -5.86 -14.14 24.82
N LYS A 697 -7.11 -14.20 25.33
CA LYS A 697 -7.54 -15.23 26.27
C LYS A 697 -7.52 -16.64 25.66
N ASN A 698 -7.91 -16.78 24.40
CA ASN A 698 -7.85 -18.06 23.69
C ASN A 698 -6.41 -18.55 23.57
N ARG A 699 -5.47 -17.65 23.21
CA ARG A 699 -4.04 -17.97 23.17
C ARG A 699 -3.50 -18.34 24.55
N GLN A 700 -3.84 -17.60 25.60
CA GLN A 700 -3.43 -17.92 26.97
C GLN A 700 -3.88 -19.34 27.35
N HIS A 701 -5.16 -19.68 27.17
CA HIS A 701 -5.65 -21.03 27.44
C HIS A 701 -5.06 -22.12 26.53
N GLU A 702 -4.72 -21.81 25.28
CA GLU A 702 -3.98 -22.73 24.41
C GLU A 702 -2.57 -22.98 24.94
N THR A 703 -1.85 -21.94 25.37
CA THR A 703 -0.51 -22.08 25.96
C THR A 703 -0.54 -22.83 27.29
N GLU A 704 -1.54 -22.60 28.15
CA GLU A 704 -1.71 -23.34 29.41
C GLU A 704 -1.96 -24.83 29.15
N ARG A 705 -2.84 -25.14 28.18
CA ARG A 705 -3.10 -26.53 27.75
C ARG A 705 -1.85 -27.17 27.15
N GLU A 706 -1.13 -26.45 26.28
CA GLU A 706 0.12 -26.95 25.71
C GLU A 706 1.16 -27.25 26.80
N ILE A 707 1.33 -26.36 27.78
CA ILE A 707 2.25 -26.56 28.92
C ILE A 707 1.85 -27.79 29.73
N HIS A 708 0.55 -27.95 30.02
CA HIS A 708 0.03 -29.10 30.74
C HIS A 708 0.27 -30.41 29.99
N ASP A 709 -0.08 -30.46 28.70
CA ASP A 709 0.11 -31.62 27.84
C ASP A 709 1.59 -31.95 27.66
N TRP A 710 2.45 -30.92 27.53
CA TRP A 710 3.89 -31.09 27.42
C TRP A 710 4.47 -31.71 28.69
N LYS A 711 4.08 -31.24 29.87
CA LYS A 711 4.47 -31.86 31.15
C LYS A 711 4.09 -33.35 31.17
N ALA A 712 2.85 -33.67 30.83
CA ALA A 712 2.38 -35.06 30.78
C ALA A 712 3.19 -35.93 29.80
N VAL A 713 3.54 -35.41 28.62
CA VAL A 713 4.36 -36.10 27.61
C VAL A 713 5.78 -36.30 28.10
N THR A 714 6.41 -35.29 28.70
CA THR A 714 7.78 -35.41 29.21
C THR A 714 7.89 -36.46 30.32
N THR A 715 6.95 -36.47 31.27
CA THR A 715 6.90 -37.50 32.32
C THR A 715 6.71 -38.89 31.74
N TYR A 716 5.79 -39.05 30.77
CA TYR A 716 5.53 -40.33 30.11
C TYR A 716 6.74 -40.85 29.33
N VAL A 717 7.47 -39.96 28.65
CA VAL A 717 8.67 -40.33 27.90
C VAL A 717 9.83 -40.73 28.81
N GLN A 718 9.90 -40.22 30.04
CA GLN A 718 10.94 -40.58 31.01
C GLN A 718 10.73 -41.95 31.66
N ASP A 719 9.50 -42.49 31.65
CA ASP A 719 9.20 -43.79 32.23
C ASP A 719 9.78 -44.95 31.40
N ARG A 720 10.82 -45.60 31.95
CA ARG A 720 11.52 -46.74 31.34
C ARG A 720 10.70 -48.03 31.29
N ARG A 721 9.58 -48.12 32.01
CA ARG A 721 8.68 -49.29 31.98
C ARG A 721 7.81 -49.33 30.73
N THR A 722 7.69 -48.21 30.02
CA THR A 722 6.84 -48.09 28.82
C THR A 722 7.61 -48.42 27.54
N SER A 723 6.94 -49.09 26.60
CA SER A 723 7.57 -49.49 25.33
C SER A 723 7.95 -48.27 24.48
N LEU A 724 9.01 -48.40 23.69
CA LEU A 724 9.45 -47.35 22.76
C LEU A 724 8.35 -46.95 21.77
N SER A 725 7.58 -47.91 21.28
CA SER A 725 6.45 -47.64 20.38
C SER A 725 5.36 -46.77 21.04
N ASN A 726 5.03 -47.04 22.30
CA ASN A 726 4.02 -46.25 23.03
C ASN A 726 4.51 -44.83 23.33
N ARG A 727 5.80 -44.69 23.68
CA ARG A 727 6.44 -43.38 23.89
C ARG A 727 6.47 -42.56 22.60
N ILE A 728 6.81 -43.19 21.46
CA ILE A 728 6.74 -42.57 20.12
C ILE A 728 5.33 -42.09 19.82
N ALA A 729 4.32 -42.96 19.95
CA ALA A 729 2.93 -42.62 19.68
C ALA A 729 2.42 -41.46 20.56
N ARG A 730 2.84 -41.40 21.83
CA ARG A 730 2.48 -40.31 22.74
C ARG A 730 3.06 -38.97 22.29
N VAL A 731 4.32 -38.94 21.85
CA VAL A 731 4.97 -37.72 21.33
C VAL A 731 4.37 -37.30 19.98
N GLU A 732 4.07 -38.25 19.09
CA GLU A 732 3.38 -37.97 17.82
C GLU A 732 1.97 -37.39 18.04
N THR A 733 1.24 -37.91 19.03
CA THR A 733 -0.08 -37.39 19.41
C THR A 733 0.02 -35.95 19.92
N PHE A 734 1.04 -35.64 20.72
CA PHE A 734 1.30 -34.26 21.15
C PHE A 734 1.58 -33.33 19.97
N ILE A 735 2.44 -33.74 19.03
CA ILE A 735 2.75 -32.94 17.83
C ILE A 735 1.51 -32.72 16.95
N ARG A 736 0.62 -33.72 16.86
CA ARG A 736 -0.64 -33.62 16.12
C ARG A 736 -1.62 -32.64 16.76
N ASN A 737 -1.74 -32.68 18.08
CA ASN A 737 -2.63 -31.79 18.84
C ASN A 737 -2.08 -30.35 18.91
N HIS A 738 -0.75 -30.19 18.89
CA HIS A 738 -0.05 -28.90 18.97
C HIS A 738 0.98 -28.77 17.83
N PRO A 739 0.56 -28.57 16.57
CA PRO A 739 1.48 -28.57 15.42
C PRO A 739 2.35 -27.31 15.32
N GLN A 740 1.88 -26.19 15.88
CA GLN A 740 2.54 -24.88 15.89
C GLN A 740 2.87 -24.41 17.32
N GLY A 741 2.88 -25.34 18.27
CA GLY A 741 3.17 -25.08 19.67
C GLY A 741 4.63 -24.70 19.92
N SER A 742 4.88 -23.99 21.03
CA SER A 742 6.24 -23.61 21.44
C SER A 742 7.11 -24.82 21.79
N TYR A 743 6.50 -25.94 22.20
CA TYR A 743 7.20 -27.17 22.56
C TYR A 743 7.26 -28.19 21.41
N THR A 744 6.59 -27.96 20.29
CA THR A 744 6.59 -28.86 19.13
C THR A 744 8.00 -29.11 18.56
N PRO A 745 8.91 -28.11 18.44
CA PRO A 745 10.29 -28.38 18.01
C PRO A 745 11.02 -29.32 18.97
N LYS A 746 10.84 -29.14 20.29
CA LYS A 746 11.42 -30.02 21.32
C LYS A 746 10.84 -31.43 21.22
N ALA A 747 9.52 -31.56 21.01
CA ALA A 747 8.85 -32.84 20.79
C ALA A 747 9.40 -33.58 19.56
N LYS A 748 9.65 -32.89 18.45
CA LYS A 748 10.24 -33.47 17.22
C LYS A 748 11.65 -34.01 17.45
N ILE A 749 12.46 -33.32 18.24
CA ILE A 749 13.81 -33.79 18.61
C ILE A 749 13.71 -35.08 19.43
N ILE A 750 12.83 -35.10 20.44
CA ILE A 750 12.58 -36.31 21.25
C ILE A 750 12.08 -37.46 20.38
N LEU A 751 11.15 -37.20 19.46
CA LEU A 751 10.64 -38.19 18.52
C LEU A 751 11.75 -38.79 17.67
N ALA A 752 12.62 -37.96 17.08
CA ALA A 752 13.75 -38.43 16.28
C ALA A 752 14.70 -39.31 17.09
N ALA A 753 14.98 -38.95 18.35
CA ALA A 753 15.81 -39.75 19.24
C ALA A 753 15.17 -41.12 19.56
N LEU A 754 13.87 -41.15 19.88
CA LEU A 754 13.13 -42.39 20.17
C LEU A 754 13.02 -43.30 18.95
N VAL A 755 12.75 -42.76 17.77
CA VAL A 755 12.69 -43.52 16.51
C VAL A 755 14.06 -44.12 16.19
N LYS A 756 15.14 -43.36 16.35
CA LYS A 756 16.51 -43.87 16.17
C LYS A 756 16.81 -45.01 17.15
N HIS A 757 16.40 -44.89 18.41
CA HIS A 757 16.59 -45.94 19.41
C HIS A 757 15.81 -47.22 19.05
N LYS A 758 14.54 -47.08 18.62
CA LYS A 758 13.73 -48.21 18.13
C LYS A 758 14.39 -48.92 16.93
N GLN A 759 14.89 -48.15 15.97
CA GLN A 759 15.60 -48.73 14.81
C GLN A 759 16.88 -49.49 15.22
N ILE A 760 17.59 -49.03 16.25
CA ILE A 760 18.78 -49.71 16.76
C ILE A 760 18.39 -51.04 17.42
N GLU A 761 17.38 -51.06 18.30
CA GLU A 761 16.89 -52.29 18.93
C GLU A 761 16.38 -53.30 17.89
N GLU A 762 15.64 -52.85 16.88
CA GLU A 762 15.14 -53.73 15.81
C GLU A 762 16.29 -54.30 14.97
N ARG A 763 17.33 -53.53 14.67
CA ARG A 763 18.53 -54.03 13.98
C ARG A 763 19.28 -55.07 14.79
N GLN A 764 19.40 -54.86 16.11
CA GLN A 764 20.04 -55.83 17.00
C GLN A 764 19.25 -57.14 17.01
N ARG A 765 17.92 -57.09 17.23
CA ARG A 765 17.07 -58.28 17.18
C ARG A 765 17.17 -59.02 15.85
N ARG A 766 17.21 -58.30 14.71
CA ARG A 766 17.40 -58.93 13.39
C ARG A 766 18.75 -59.63 13.25
N ARG A 767 19.83 -59.03 13.76
CA ARG A 767 21.17 -59.67 13.77
C ARG A 767 21.18 -60.90 14.66
N ASP A 768 20.62 -60.80 15.85
CA ASP A 768 20.57 -61.93 16.80
C ASP A 768 19.75 -63.09 16.24
N MET A 769 18.62 -62.78 15.60
CA MET A 769 17.79 -63.77 14.91
C MET A 769 18.51 -64.39 13.70
N SER A 770 19.20 -63.60 12.89
CA SER A 770 20.03 -64.10 11.78
C SER A 770 21.15 -65.03 12.28
N ASN A 771 21.83 -64.65 13.35
CA ASN A 771 22.88 -65.46 13.97
C ASN A 771 22.32 -66.75 14.58
N ALA A 772 21.12 -66.71 15.15
CA ALA A 772 20.44 -67.89 15.67
C ALA A 772 20.04 -68.86 14.56
N VAL A 773 19.56 -68.34 13.42
CA VAL A 773 19.23 -69.15 12.23
C VAL A 773 20.49 -69.83 11.69
N LEU A 774 21.59 -69.09 11.47
CA LEU A 774 22.86 -69.65 11.00
C LEU A 774 23.38 -70.77 11.92
N LYS A 775 23.33 -70.56 13.25
CA LYS A 775 23.69 -71.59 14.24
C LYS A 775 22.80 -72.83 14.15
N SER A 776 21.50 -72.65 13.86
CA SER A 776 20.56 -73.76 13.74
C SER A 776 20.77 -74.56 12.44
N GLU A 777 21.09 -73.90 11.33
CA GLU A 777 21.40 -74.53 10.04
C GLU A 777 22.69 -75.35 10.13
N GLU A 778 23.74 -74.79 10.74
CA GLU A 778 25.01 -75.49 10.94
C GLU A 778 24.84 -76.72 11.86
N LYS A 779 24.10 -76.58 12.97
CA LYS A 779 23.75 -77.71 13.84
C LYS A 779 22.96 -78.79 13.10
N HIS A 780 22.05 -78.41 12.20
CA HIS A 780 21.29 -79.34 11.37
C HIS A 780 22.19 -80.10 10.38
N ARG A 781 23.12 -79.39 9.72
CA ARG A 781 24.12 -79.97 8.82
C ARG A 781 24.98 -81.03 9.52
N ILE A 782 25.53 -80.69 10.69
CA ILE A 782 26.33 -81.60 11.52
C ILE A 782 25.50 -82.83 11.96
N SER A 783 24.24 -82.63 12.34
CA SER A 783 23.33 -83.72 12.73
C SER A 783 22.92 -84.65 11.57
N GLN A 784 22.87 -84.14 10.34
CA GLN A 784 22.61 -84.94 9.14
C GLN A 784 23.85 -85.77 8.77
N TRP A 785 25.04 -85.20 8.92
CA TRP A 785 26.30 -85.90 8.69
C TRP A 785 26.51 -87.07 9.67
N LEU A 786 26.31 -86.88 10.98
CA LEU A 786 26.45 -87.94 11.98
C LEU A 786 25.56 -89.17 11.70
N ARG A 787 24.42 -88.98 11.03
CA ARG A 787 23.56 -90.08 10.58
C ARG A 787 24.13 -90.85 9.40
N SER A 788 24.90 -90.19 8.53
CA SER A 788 25.54 -90.80 7.35
C SER A 788 26.88 -91.51 7.65
N ALA A 789 27.62 -91.05 8.67
CA ALA A 789 28.95 -91.57 9.03
C ALA A 789 28.95 -92.97 9.68
N GLY A 790 27.78 -93.53 10.00
CA GLY A 790 27.64 -94.92 10.44
C GLY A 790 28.36 -95.27 11.76
N ILE A 791 28.52 -96.58 12.01
CA ILE A 791 28.87 -97.21 13.30
C ILE A 791 30.22 -96.76 13.90
N SER A 792 31.07 -96.04 13.16
CA SER A 792 32.43 -95.63 13.57
C SER A 792 32.47 -94.49 14.58
N PHE A 793 31.44 -93.63 14.64
CA PHE A 793 31.39 -92.48 15.55
C PHE A 793 30.12 -92.48 16.41
N ILE A 794 30.23 -92.03 17.66
CA ILE A 794 29.11 -91.79 18.57
C ILE A 794 28.91 -90.28 18.69
N ASP A 795 27.75 -89.79 18.22
CA ASP A 795 27.31 -88.42 18.54
C ASP A 795 26.93 -88.33 20.03
N ASN A 796 27.65 -87.52 20.79
CA ASN A 796 27.36 -87.27 22.20
C ASN A 796 26.21 -86.26 22.39
N LYS A 797 25.62 -85.73 21.30
CA LYS A 797 24.52 -84.75 21.26
C LYS A 797 24.81 -83.43 21.98
N ASN A 798 26.06 -83.19 22.35
CA ASN A 798 26.54 -82.02 23.07
C ASN A 798 27.58 -81.22 22.26
N GLY A 799 27.67 -81.47 20.94
CA GLY A 799 28.65 -80.82 20.05
C GLY A 799 30.02 -81.51 20.01
N THR A 800 30.09 -82.75 20.48
CA THR A 800 31.28 -83.60 20.41
C THR A 800 30.92 -84.96 19.85
N ALA A 801 31.88 -85.64 19.21
CA ALA A 801 31.71 -87.02 18.76
C ALA A 801 32.87 -87.88 19.25
N THR A 802 32.55 -89.07 19.75
CA THR A 802 33.55 -90.05 20.19
C THR A 802 33.83 -91.04 19.06
N ASP A 803 35.10 -91.14 18.67
CA ASP A 803 35.56 -92.16 17.72
C ASP A 803 35.60 -93.53 18.43
N ARG A 804 34.84 -94.51 17.94
CA ARG A 804 34.79 -95.85 18.56
C ARG A 804 36.08 -96.64 18.38
N ARG A 805 36.89 -96.32 17.37
CA ARG A 805 38.14 -97.04 17.09
C ARG A 805 39.27 -96.62 18.02
N THR A 806 39.31 -95.34 18.39
CA THR A 806 40.39 -94.78 19.21
C THR A 806 39.96 -94.45 20.64
N GLY A 807 38.65 -94.32 20.90
CA GLY A 807 38.14 -93.84 22.18
C GLY A 807 38.29 -92.33 22.38
N LEU A 808 38.90 -91.61 21.43
CA LEU A 808 39.13 -90.18 21.50
C LEU A 808 37.85 -89.40 21.20
N THR A 809 37.68 -88.27 21.88
CA THR A 809 36.53 -87.38 21.65
C THR A 809 36.97 -86.17 20.85
N TRP A 810 36.27 -85.92 19.76
CA TRP A 810 36.55 -84.84 18.82
C TRP A 810 35.49 -83.75 18.94
N CYS A 811 35.91 -82.49 18.83
CA CYS A 811 34.97 -81.38 18.74
C CYS A 811 34.36 -81.33 17.33
N LEU A 812 33.03 -81.23 17.26
CA LEU A 812 32.30 -81.13 15.98
C LEU A 812 32.28 -79.70 15.41
N PHE A 813 32.77 -78.73 16.17
CA PHE A 813 32.84 -77.33 15.76
C PHE A 813 34.28 -77.00 15.33
N ASP A 814 34.46 -76.65 14.06
CA ASP A 814 35.73 -76.12 13.54
C ASP A 814 35.77 -74.58 13.74
N THR A 815 36.96 -74.03 13.66
CA THR A 815 37.34 -72.61 13.62
C THR A 815 36.45 -71.72 12.74
N THR A 816 35.69 -72.30 11.80
CA THR A 816 34.66 -71.62 11.00
C THR A 816 33.53 -70.98 11.81
N ASP A 817 33.26 -71.44 13.04
CA ASP A 817 32.29 -70.81 13.95
C ASP A 817 32.72 -69.42 14.46
N THR A 818 33.98 -69.05 14.26
CA THR A 818 34.51 -67.71 14.58
C THR A 818 34.61 -66.79 13.35
N GLY A 819 34.24 -67.26 12.16
CA GLY A 819 34.32 -66.48 10.91
C GLY A 819 35.72 -66.38 10.29
N ASN A 820 36.75 -66.95 10.92
CA ASN A 820 38.11 -67.01 10.38
C ASN A 820 38.39 -68.37 9.74
N GLN A 821 38.51 -68.40 8.41
CA GLN A 821 38.78 -69.63 7.64
C GLN A 821 40.22 -70.13 7.77
N CYS A 822 41.10 -69.41 8.45
CA CYS A 822 42.52 -69.74 8.54
C CYS A 822 43.18 -69.02 9.73
N ILE A 823 44.01 -69.74 10.50
CA ILE A 823 44.62 -69.25 11.75
C ILE A 823 46.08 -69.67 11.88
N THR A 824 46.88 -68.89 12.61
CA THR A 824 48.27 -69.23 12.95
C THR A 824 48.35 -70.31 14.02
N HIS A 825 49.49 -70.99 14.19
CA HIS A 825 49.64 -72.04 15.22
C HIS A 825 49.39 -71.49 16.63
N ARG A 826 49.80 -70.25 16.90
CA ARG A 826 49.57 -69.58 18.19
C ARG A 826 48.08 -69.32 18.44
N GLU A 827 47.35 -68.87 17.43
CA GLU A 827 45.91 -68.66 17.51
C GLU A 827 45.16 -69.98 17.65
N ALA A 828 45.62 -71.04 16.96
CA ALA A 828 45.10 -72.39 17.11
C ALA A 828 45.23 -72.90 18.56
N LEU A 829 46.38 -72.69 19.18
CA LEU A 829 46.61 -73.08 20.57
C LEU A 829 45.72 -72.29 21.54
N GLN A 830 45.49 -71.00 21.28
CA GLN A 830 44.56 -70.18 22.08
C GLN A 830 43.10 -70.58 21.87
N TYR A 831 42.70 -70.87 20.63
CA TYR A 831 41.36 -71.31 20.28
C TYR A 831 41.02 -72.60 21.02
N VAL A 832 41.88 -73.62 20.89
CA VAL A 832 41.67 -74.91 21.53
C VAL A 832 41.67 -74.80 23.06
N LYS A 833 42.56 -73.98 23.64
CA LYS A 833 42.61 -73.76 25.10
C LYS A 833 41.35 -73.07 25.66
N ASN A 834 40.71 -72.21 24.88
CA ASN A 834 39.50 -71.49 25.30
C ASN A 834 38.20 -72.21 24.88
N LEU A 835 38.31 -73.38 24.26
CA LEU A 835 37.18 -74.16 23.78
C LEU A 835 36.44 -74.78 24.98
N ASN A 836 35.14 -74.49 25.09
CA ASN A 836 34.25 -75.11 26.07
C ASN A 836 33.12 -75.84 25.34
N ALA A 837 33.50 -76.80 24.50
CA ALA A 837 32.58 -77.66 23.76
C ALA A 837 32.22 -78.90 24.60
N GLY A 838 30.96 -79.33 24.57
CA GLY A 838 30.49 -80.51 25.31
C GLY A 838 30.59 -80.45 26.83
N GLY A 839 30.92 -79.27 27.41
CA GLY A 839 31.18 -79.09 28.84
C GLY A 839 32.62 -79.41 29.27
N TYR A 840 33.53 -79.61 28.31
CA TYR A 840 34.94 -79.94 28.56
C TYR A 840 35.85 -78.76 28.21
N ASN A 841 36.95 -78.62 28.94
CA ASN A 841 37.95 -77.55 28.79
C ASN A 841 39.39 -78.06 28.64
N ASP A 842 39.58 -79.37 28.53
CA ASP A 842 40.86 -80.09 28.40
C ASP A 842 41.19 -80.43 26.94
N TRP A 843 40.66 -79.66 25.99
CA TRP A 843 40.92 -79.83 24.56
C TRP A 843 42.38 -79.53 24.22
N ARG A 844 42.93 -80.28 23.28
CA ARG A 844 44.30 -80.10 22.79
C ARG A 844 44.39 -80.23 21.26
N ILE A 845 45.50 -79.73 20.73
CA ILE A 845 45.86 -79.95 19.33
C ILE A 845 46.24 -81.44 19.15
N PRO A 846 45.69 -82.14 18.15
CA PRO A 846 45.99 -83.55 17.91
C PRO A 846 47.44 -83.81 17.52
N SER A 847 47.92 -85.03 17.75
CA SER A 847 49.17 -85.54 17.16
C SER A 847 49.02 -85.84 15.68
N VAL A 848 50.14 -86.07 15.00
CA VAL A 848 50.17 -86.47 13.59
C VAL A 848 49.44 -87.80 13.38
N GLU A 849 49.63 -88.78 14.27
CA GLU A 849 48.99 -90.10 14.19
C GLU A 849 47.48 -90.00 14.39
N GLU A 850 47.03 -89.18 15.34
CA GLU A 850 45.60 -88.96 15.60
C GLU A 850 44.91 -88.31 14.39
N LEU A 851 45.57 -87.34 13.74
CA LEU A 851 45.08 -86.74 12.49
C LEU A 851 45.07 -87.74 11.34
N GLN A 852 46.10 -88.58 11.22
CA GLN A 852 46.13 -89.60 10.19
C GLN A 852 44.99 -90.60 10.35
N ILE A 853 44.73 -91.03 11.59
CA ILE A 853 43.68 -91.99 11.91
C ILE A 853 42.29 -91.40 11.61
N ILE A 854 41.99 -90.18 12.11
CA ILE A 854 40.68 -89.53 11.92
C ILE A 854 40.43 -89.14 10.44
N LEU A 855 41.47 -88.79 9.69
CA LEU A 855 41.34 -88.37 8.28
C LEU A 855 41.31 -89.56 7.29
N GLN A 856 41.92 -90.71 7.62
CA GLN A 856 41.87 -91.92 6.78
C GLN A 856 40.50 -92.63 6.84
N ALA A 857 39.69 -92.40 7.88
CA ALA A 857 38.42 -93.09 8.11
C ALA A 857 37.21 -92.53 7.30
N GLN A 858 37.45 -91.93 6.13
CA GLN A 858 36.57 -90.95 5.45
C GLN A 858 36.39 -89.68 6.31
N THR A 859 36.92 -88.56 5.81
CA THR A 859 37.09 -87.31 6.56
C THR A 859 35.76 -86.70 7.04
N PRO A 860 35.57 -86.45 8.36
CA PRO A 860 34.39 -85.80 8.96
C PRO A 860 34.28 -84.28 8.83
N PHE A 861 35.37 -83.60 8.47
CA PHE A 861 35.44 -82.15 8.59
C PHE A 861 35.15 -81.50 7.23
N PRO A 862 34.43 -80.37 7.17
CA PRO A 862 34.35 -79.60 5.94
C PRO A 862 35.76 -79.08 5.61
N VAL A 863 36.57 -79.87 4.90
CA VAL A 863 37.91 -79.48 4.45
C VAL A 863 37.73 -78.42 3.36
N ASN A 864 37.50 -77.19 3.80
CA ASN A 864 37.33 -76.05 2.91
C ASN A 864 38.73 -75.61 2.46
N ARG A 865 39.35 -76.37 1.54
CA ARG A 865 40.65 -76.14 0.87
C ARG A 865 41.64 -75.25 1.65
N THR A 866 41.98 -75.61 2.88
CA THR A 866 43.14 -75.06 3.59
C THR A 866 44.33 -75.99 3.39
N HIS A 867 45.53 -75.41 3.33
CA HIS A 867 46.71 -76.08 2.78
C HIS A 867 47.32 -77.15 3.71
N PHE A 868 46.92 -77.22 4.98
CA PHE A 868 47.33 -78.23 5.98
C PHE A 868 46.64 -78.02 7.34
N PHE A 869 46.66 -79.04 8.20
CA PHE A 869 46.22 -78.99 9.60
C PHE A 869 47.40 -78.88 10.57
N TRP A 870 47.23 -78.09 11.64
CA TRP A 870 48.20 -77.97 12.73
C TRP A 870 48.24 -79.25 13.57
N THR A 871 49.47 -79.67 13.91
CA THR A 871 49.70 -80.76 14.86
C THR A 871 50.33 -80.21 16.15
N SER A 872 50.36 -81.03 17.19
CA SER A 872 51.00 -80.71 18.47
C SER A 872 52.54 -80.72 18.41
N GLU A 873 53.14 -81.20 17.32
CA GLU A 873 54.59 -81.39 17.20
C GLU A 873 55.32 -80.14 16.71
N LEU A 874 56.13 -79.56 17.62
CA LEU A 874 56.94 -78.37 17.36
C LEU A 874 58.43 -78.72 17.38
N PHE A 875 59.20 -78.11 16.49
CA PHE A 875 60.65 -78.25 16.46
C PHE A 875 61.32 -76.96 16.00
N TRP A 876 62.63 -76.87 16.22
CA TRP A 876 63.44 -75.73 15.76
C TRP A 876 64.22 -76.11 14.50
N HIS A 877 64.18 -75.26 13.48
CA HIS A 877 65.02 -75.37 12.30
C HIS A 877 65.81 -74.07 12.12
N GLY A 878 67.08 -74.09 12.53
CA GLY A 878 67.87 -72.87 12.72
C GLY A 878 67.23 -71.97 13.79
N TRP A 879 66.99 -70.70 13.45
CA TRP A 879 66.36 -69.71 14.32
C TRP A 879 64.83 -69.64 14.20
N ASN A 880 64.22 -70.48 13.35
CA ASN A 880 62.77 -70.49 13.14
C ASN A 880 62.13 -71.65 13.90
N LYS A 881 61.01 -71.35 14.58
CA LYS A 881 60.15 -72.37 15.18
C LYS A 881 59.20 -72.92 14.11
N MET A 882 59.22 -74.23 13.93
CA MET A 882 58.45 -74.95 12.93
C MET A 882 57.46 -75.89 13.61
N ALA A 883 56.35 -76.17 12.98
CA ALA A 883 55.46 -77.26 13.35
C ALA A 883 55.44 -78.31 12.24
N TYR A 884 55.36 -79.58 12.59
CA TYR A 884 54.90 -80.57 11.62
C TYR A 884 53.42 -80.32 11.37
N VAL A 885 53.03 -80.48 10.11
CA VAL A 885 51.65 -80.25 9.69
C VAL A 885 51.14 -81.46 8.94
N PHE A 886 49.84 -81.67 9.00
CA PHE A 886 49.20 -82.73 8.22
C PHE A 886 48.57 -82.12 6.97
N THR A 887 49.16 -82.39 5.80
CA THR A 887 48.61 -81.98 4.50
C THR A 887 47.82 -83.15 3.90
N PRO A 888 46.49 -83.02 3.69
CA PRO A 888 45.72 -84.07 3.04
C PRO A 888 46.04 -84.12 1.52
N ASP A 889 46.73 -85.16 1.05
CA ASP A 889 46.91 -85.47 -0.38
C ASP A 889 45.91 -86.55 -0.83
N SER A 890 45.76 -86.73 -2.14
CA SER A 890 44.91 -87.72 -2.83
C SER A 890 45.02 -89.17 -2.33
N THR A 891 46.12 -89.52 -1.66
CA THR A 891 46.35 -90.86 -1.08
C THR A 891 46.16 -90.94 0.44
N LEU A 892 45.86 -89.81 1.13
CA LEU A 892 45.68 -89.68 2.58
C LEU A 892 46.78 -90.33 3.44
N LYS A 893 47.98 -90.51 2.87
CA LYS A 893 49.17 -90.97 3.58
C LYS A 893 49.90 -89.77 4.16
N TRP A 894 50.35 -89.89 5.41
CA TRP A 894 51.15 -88.85 6.03
C TRP A 894 52.43 -88.63 5.23
N LYS A 895 52.68 -87.37 4.88
CA LYS A 895 53.93 -86.90 4.33
C LYS A 895 54.54 -85.93 5.34
N LYS A 896 55.80 -86.16 5.72
CA LYS A 896 56.50 -85.33 6.68
C LYS A 896 56.76 -83.95 6.08
N GLU A 897 55.84 -83.03 6.31
CA GLU A 897 55.92 -81.62 5.91
C GLU A 897 55.95 -80.72 7.14
N SER A 898 56.74 -79.66 7.08
CA SER A 898 56.87 -78.68 8.16
C SER A 898 56.59 -77.27 7.67
N LYS A 899 55.89 -76.49 8.49
CA LYS A 899 55.58 -75.08 8.21
C LYS A 899 56.03 -74.21 9.37
N LYS A 900 56.36 -72.95 9.05
CA LYS A 900 56.60 -71.92 10.07
C LYS A 900 55.31 -71.68 10.86
N ILE A 901 55.41 -71.46 12.16
CA ILE A 901 54.25 -71.32 13.05
C ILE A 901 53.37 -70.09 12.75
N GLU A 902 53.91 -69.11 12.02
CA GLU A 902 53.22 -67.91 11.54
C GLU A 902 52.41 -68.15 10.26
N ASN A 903 52.59 -69.30 9.61
CA ASN A 903 51.81 -69.64 8.43
C ASN A 903 50.34 -69.82 8.80
N CYS A 904 49.49 -69.88 7.79
CA CYS A 904 48.05 -69.97 7.97
C CYS A 904 47.58 -71.40 7.73
N GLY A 905 46.93 -72.01 8.72
CA GLY A 905 46.43 -73.39 8.68
C GLY A 905 45.12 -73.57 9.46
N SER A 906 44.62 -74.81 9.50
CA SER A 906 43.40 -75.17 10.26
C SER A 906 43.76 -76.03 11.48
N VAL A 907 42.91 -76.07 12.50
CA VAL A 907 43.13 -76.91 13.70
C VAL A 907 41.87 -77.69 14.05
N LEU A 908 42.05 -78.97 14.32
CA LEU A 908 41.03 -79.80 14.97
C LEU A 908 41.30 -79.85 16.47
N ALA A 909 40.26 -80.02 17.28
CA ALA A 909 40.39 -80.19 18.72
C ALA A 909 40.04 -81.63 19.12
N VAL A 910 40.95 -82.27 19.84
CA VAL A 910 40.78 -83.62 20.38
C VAL A 910 41.01 -83.62 21.88
N ARG A 911 40.42 -84.59 22.58
CA ARG A 911 40.71 -84.92 23.96
C ARG A 911 40.78 -86.42 24.17
#